data_AF-A0A6G0VZI3-F1
#
_entry.id   AF-A0A6G0VZI3-F1
#
_cell.length_a   1.000
_cell.length_b   1.000
_cell.length_c   1.000
_cell.angle_alpha   90.00
_cell.angle_beta   90.00
_cell.angle_gamma   90.00
#
_symmetry.space_group_name_H-M   'P 1'
#
loop_
_entity.id
_entity.type
_entity.pdbx_description
1 polymer ?
#
loop_
_entity_poly.entity_id
_entity_poly.type
_entity_poly.pdbx_seq_one_letter_code
_entity_poly.pdbx_strand_id
1 'polypeptide(L)'
;ILAKFNGTTGNYNAHLAAYPNVNWHIISKEFITSLNLIWNPCTTQIEPHDYIAEIFGCISLFNTILIDFNRDIWGYISLNYFKQTSIDHEVVLRNIGLALSYSVIAYYSVLNGMKKLKINHAQLLRNLNQNWSILSEAIQTVMRRYNIKSSYEQLKKLTRGKEINKIDIHKFISSLNIPEIEKKRCNKPINIKKIFPLNKKQIEKRIYHWNYFIKNASNKYNIDEKLIKSIIYVESAGNPFAKSSSNAIGLMQIKPSAAGLDIYRLIGKKGQPSVTELYNPRININIGTSYLRLLQTRNLIGIKNKEIMRYATIVSYVNGTSALLKIFSKDKQTAIKIINTMTIKNIELFKKSKKILITGISNERSIALGIAKALYKQKAELSFVCQNKKIINKIKHLINSMSVNTIFFCDVSSDENIKELFFNLKKIWNKFDGFVHSIAYCPKEQMHQDFVESSTKESFNLAHEISSYSFLSMARESKNMLNKFSSLITLSYLGSQRVLSNYNMMGLAKASLESNVRYMAHALGKKNIRVNGISSGPIKTVSSYQIKNFSKIQKYQKSVSFIKSYITSRQIGNVAAFLCSNLSIGITGSIIYVDNGFNLGLIIMFQNNPLLKQLKKNLHKQTPRVEGIVKSTERGFGFLEVDPQKSYFIPPKNMKKVMHGDKISALLKIEKDREIVDPEILIEPFLKRFVGKIEKKDNKLFILPDYPFLKDLIIICYPKKNCTNLFQTGDWAVANLVQHKLNGHSVFSAELIEEILSENICSLIPNERRPVLACSITINKNGNISNIADFFLAWIISKEKLSYEDVSNWIEKKGCWEPSKKSIQNQILLLYQLCLSRIKWRKLHAVLFKDSLEYRFQFSETGKVKNVVVEKRRIAHKIIEESMIIANIVAANFLSKNLGFGIYNIHSGFDCINAENTVSFLKNYNLKFTAKEIMTLKGFCNLRRVLNILSNDYINSRVRRYQSFGDFSTTPSPHFALGFSEYATWTSPIRKYSDMINHRLLKSIITKEKTIKPNEEIKLKISEQRRKNRIAERDITDWLYTILLQKKEYQNKKFSAEIIDVSRSGIRAKIIENGANVFIPALFLHPIREELILNQEIGQVFINVSDLIQIIL
;
A
#
# COMPACT_ATOMS: atom_id res chain seq x y z
N ILE A 1 -2.37 -25.34 -16.10
CA ILE A 1 -1.41 -24.23 -16.20
C ILE A 1 -1.59 -23.58 -17.57
N LEU A 2 -1.69 -22.24 -17.64
CA LEU A 2 -1.73 -21.49 -18.91
C LEU A 2 -0.29 -21.34 -19.45
N ALA A 3 -0.05 -21.76 -20.68
CA ALA A 3 1.26 -21.67 -21.34
C ALA A 3 1.15 -20.87 -22.65
N LYS A 4 2.28 -20.29 -23.09
CA LYS A 4 2.39 -19.45 -24.31
C LYS A 4 3.63 -19.81 -25.11
N PHE A 5 3.51 -19.79 -26.44
CA PHE A 5 4.59 -20.09 -27.38
C PHE A 5 4.60 -18.98 -28.44
N ASN A 6 5.19 -17.82 -28.09
CA ASN A 6 5.11 -16.60 -28.89
C ASN A 6 6.32 -15.65 -28.73
N GLY A 7 7.50 -16.18 -28.36
CA GLY A 7 8.74 -15.42 -28.27
C GLY A 7 8.88 -14.51 -27.04
N THR A 8 10.05 -13.89 -26.89
CA THR A 8 10.41 -13.06 -25.73
C THR A 8 9.64 -11.75 -25.64
N THR A 9 9.25 -11.18 -26.78
CA THR A 9 8.40 -9.96 -26.91
C THR A 9 6.96 -10.14 -26.44
N GLY A 10 6.54 -11.36 -26.09
CA GLY A 10 5.23 -11.62 -25.52
C GLY A 10 4.07 -11.30 -26.48
N ASN A 11 4.31 -11.31 -27.80
CA ASN A 11 3.30 -11.27 -28.85
C ASN A 11 3.84 -11.90 -30.15
N TYR A 12 2.97 -12.22 -31.10
CA TYR A 12 3.35 -12.90 -32.35
C TYR A 12 3.98 -11.99 -33.41
N ASN A 13 4.20 -10.71 -33.14
CA ASN A 13 4.61 -9.76 -34.19
C ASN A 13 6.00 -10.09 -34.76
N ALA A 14 6.94 -10.54 -33.93
CA ALA A 14 8.27 -10.97 -34.40
C ALA A 14 8.19 -12.20 -35.32
N HIS A 15 7.34 -13.17 -34.98
CA HIS A 15 7.11 -14.37 -35.78
C HIS A 15 6.35 -14.09 -37.08
N LEU A 16 5.33 -13.23 -37.04
CA LEU A 16 4.59 -12.76 -38.23
C LEU A 16 5.49 -11.92 -39.16
N ALA A 17 6.45 -11.17 -38.60
CA ALA A 17 7.42 -10.43 -39.39
C ALA A 17 8.42 -11.36 -40.10
N ALA A 18 8.78 -12.50 -39.54
CA ALA A 18 9.69 -13.46 -40.18
C ALA A 18 8.97 -14.43 -41.14
N TYR A 19 7.79 -14.93 -40.75
CA TYR A 19 6.99 -15.91 -41.48
C TYR A 19 5.51 -15.47 -41.50
N PRO A 20 5.12 -14.60 -42.43
CA PRO A 20 3.79 -13.96 -42.43
C PRO A 20 2.66 -14.90 -42.84
N ASN A 21 2.97 -15.95 -43.60
CA ASN A 21 1.99 -16.89 -44.14
C ASN A 21 1.72 -18.06 -43.17
N VAL A 22 2.45 -18.10 -42.05
CA VAL A 22 2.34 -19.16 -41.05
C VAL A 22 1.37 -18.70 -39.95
N ASN A 23 0.36 -19.52 -39.64
CA ASN A 23 -0.59 -19.22 -38.59
C ASN A 23 -0.02 -19.56 -37.20
N TRP A 24 0.79 -18.65 -36.67
CA TRP A 24 1.49 -18.83 -35.40
C TRP A 24 0.58 -19.04 -34.19
N HIS A 25 -0.68 -18.57 -34.24
CA HIS A 25 -1.66 -18.88 -33.20
C HIS A 25 -2.02 -20.37 -33.18
N ILE A 26 -2.21 -20.99 -34.35
CA ILE A 26 -2.54 -22.43 -34.44
C ILE A 26 -1.34 -23.27 -33.99
N ILE A 27 -0.14 -22.97 -34.50
CA ILE A 27 1.09 -23.68 -34.11
C ILE A 27 1.36 -23.57 -32.61
N SER A 28 1.20 -22.36 -32.05
CA SER A 28 1.37 -22.12 -30.62
C SER A 28 0.37 -22.92 -29.79
N LYS A 29 -0.88 -23.01 -30.27
CA LYS A 29 -1.92 -23.81 -29.63
C LYS A 29 -1.57 -25.27 -29.66
N GLU A 30 -1.32 -25.81 -30.85
CA GLU A 30 -1.03 -27.23 -31.07
C GLU A 30 0.18 -27.69 -30.26
N PHE A 31 1.28 -26.93 -30.29
CA PHE A 31 2.49 -27.23 -29.51
C PHE A 31 2.27 -27.20 -28.00
N ILE A 32 1.47 -26.25 -27.51
CA ILE A 32 1.20 -26.17 -26.06
C ILE A 32 0.24 -27.26 -25.62
N THR A 33 -0.76 -27.56 -26.44
CA THR A 33 -1.69 -28.64 -26.15
C THR A 33 -1.04 -30.01 -26.26
N SER A 34 -0.02 -30.20 -27.12
CA SER A 34 0.73 -31.46 -27.19
C SER A 34 1.57 -31.73 -25.93
N LEU A 35 1.87 -30.69 -25.16
CA LEU A 35 2.53 -30.80 -23.84
C LEU A 35 1.53 -30.96 -22.68
N ASN A 36 0.24 -31.21 -22.96
CA ASN A 36 -0.85 -31.26 -21.97
C ASN A 36 -1.03 -29.95 -21.16
N LEU A 37 -0.69 -28.81 -21.75
CA LEU A 37 -0.84 -27.48 -21.13
C LEU A 37 -1.97 -26.67 -21.79
N ILE A 38 -2.55 -25.71 -21.05
CA ILE A 38 -3.68 -24.90 -21.52
C ILE A 38 -3.12 -23.72 -22.30
N TRP A 39 -3.42 -23.63 -23.60
CA TRP A 39 -2.91 -22.54 -24.45
C TRP A 39 -3.52 -21.17 -24.12
N ASN A 40 -2.66 -20.17 -23.94
CA ASN A 40 -3.07 -18.78 -23.73
C ASN A 40 -3.00 -17.95 -25.04
N PRO A 41 -4.14 -17.52 -25.61
CA PRO A 41 -4.18 -16.76 -26.86
C PRO A 41 -3.87 -15.25 -26.70
N CYS A 42 -3.92 -14.71 -25.47
CA CYS A 42 -3.79 -13.28 -25.18
C CYS A 42 -2.45 -12.99 -24.51
N THR A 43 -1.64 -12.09 -25.09
CA THR A 43 -0.24 -11.98 -24.69
C THR A 43 0.21 -10.52 -24.59
N THR A 44 0.57 -10.11 -23.37
CA THR A 44 1.41 -8.94 -23.09
C THR A 44 2.68 -9.43 -22.39
N GLN A 45 3.79 -8.70 -22.55
CA GLN A 45 5.10 -9.06 -21.97
C GLN A 45 5.19 -8.76 -20.45
N ILE A 46 4.09 -8.32 -19.83
CA ILE A 46 4.01 -7.94 -18.41
C ILE A 46 3.03 -8.90 -17.73
N GLU A 47 3.41 -9.43 -16.56
CA GLU A 47 2.59 -10.27 -15.69
C GLU A 47 1.16 -9.72 -15.48
N PRO A 48 0.15 -10.60 -15.32
CA PRO A 48 -1.25 -10.22 -15.29
C PRO A 48 -1.62 -9.62 -13.93
N HIS A 49 -2.62 -8.74 -13.96
CA HIS A 49 -3.20 -8.01 -12.83
C HIS A 49 -3.95 -8.89 -11.80
N ASP A 50 -3.59 -10.17 -11.66
CA ASP A 50 -4.35 -11.18 -10.92
C ASP A 50 -4.24 -11.02 -9.38
N TYR A 51 -3.14 -10.49 -8.85
CA TYR A 51 -3.01 -10.14 -7.42
C TYR A 51 -3.91 -8.95 -7.02
N ILE A 52 -4.20 -8.03 -7.96
CA ILE A 52 -5.10 -6.90 -7.70
C ILE A 52 -6.55 -7.38 -7.57
N ALA A 53 -6.94 -8.39 -8.36
CA ALA A 53 -8.23 -9.06 -8.21
C ALA A 53 -8.33 -9.84 -6.90
N GLU A 54 -7.24 -10.49 -6.47
CA GLU A 54 -7.17 -11.22 -5.20
C GLU A 54 -7.23 -10.29 -3.97
N ILE A 55 -6.54 -9.13 -4.00
CA ILE A 55 -6.67 -8.06 -2.99
C ILE A 55 -8.08 -7.51 -2.93
N PHE A 56 -8.69 -7.21 -4.08
CA PHE A 56 -10.06 -6.70 -4.11
C PHE A 56 -11.08 -7.77 -3.67
N GLY A 57 -10.79 -9.05 -3.91
CA GLY A 57 -11.54 -10.18 -3.33
C GLY A 57 -11.44 -10.25 -1.80
N CYS A 58 -10.24 -10.09 -1.24
CA CYS A 58 -10.02 -10.08 0.22
C CYS A 58 -10.67 -8.86 0.90
N ILE A 59 -10.61 -7.68 0.28
CA ILE A 59 -11.29 -6.46 0.77
C ILE A 59 -12.82 -6.63 0.72
N SER A 60 -13.34 -7.28 -0.31
CA SER A 60 -14.76 -7.62 -0.40
C SER A 60 -15.18 -8.59 0.71
N LEU A 61 -14.38 -9.62 0.98
CA LEU A 61 -14.66 -10.61 2.04
C LEU A 61 -14.63 -9.97 3.43
N PHE A 62 -13.64 -9.12 3.71
CA PHE A 62 -13.51 -8.39 4.97
C PHE A 62 -14.69 -7.44 5.22
N ASN A 63 -15.16 -6.75 4.18
CA ASN A 63 -16.35 -5.90 4.27
C ASN A 63 -17.62 -6.72 4.55
N THR A 64 -17.77 -7.90 3.95
CA THR A 64 -18.90 -8.81 4.23
C THR A 64 -18.90 -9.28 5.69
N ILE A 65 -17.74 -9.69 6.22
CA ILE A 65 -17.59 -10.11 7.62
C ILE A 65 -18.00 -8.98 8.59
N LEU A 66 -17.58 -7.74 8.34
CA LEU A 66 -17.93 -6.59 9.19
C LEU A 66 -19.41 -6.23 9.11
N ILE A 67 -20.05 -6.41 7.94
CA ILE A 67 -21.48 -6.17 7.76
C ILE A 67 -22.31 -7.23 8.48
N ASP A 68 -21.94 -8.51 8.35
CA ASP A 68 -22.64 -9.62 9.00
C ASP A 68 -22.46 -9.57 10.53
N PHE A 69 -21.24 -9.28 11.02
CA PHE A 69 -20.99 -9.07 12.46
C PHE A 69 -21.87 -7.96 13.05
N ASN A 70 -21.99 -6.84 12.35
CA ASN A 70 -22.80 -5.73 12.84
C ASN A 70 -24.30 -6.07 12.82
N ARG A 71 -24.77 -6.78 11.78
CA ARG A 71 -26.15 -7.27 11.71
C ARG A 71 -26.47 -8.23 12.85
N ASP A 72 -25.57 -9.16 13.17
CA ASP A 72 -25.78 -10.16 14.21
C ASP A 72 -25.78 -9.52 15.61
N ILE A 73 -24.84 -8.61 15.89
CA ILE A 73 -24.80 -7.83 17.15
C ILE A 73 -26.11 -7.06 17.37
N TRP A 74 -26.61 -6.37 16.35
CA TRP A 74 -27.88 -5.65 16.45
C TRP A 74 -29.09 -6.57 16.58
N GLY A 75 -29.05 -7.72 15.91
CA GLY A 75 -30.02 -8.80 16.10
C GLY A 75 -30.11 -9.25 17.55
N TYR A 76 -28.97 -9.57 18.18
CA TYR A 76 -28.91 -9.99 19.58
C TYR A 76 -29.32 -8.88 20.57
N ILE A 77 -29.04 -7.61 20.25
CA ILE A 77 -29.55 -6.46 21.03
C ILE A 77 -31.08 -6.38 20.92
N SER A 78 -31.65 -6.52 19.71
CA SER A 78 -33.12 -6.44 19.50
C SER A 78 -33.91 -7.60 20.12
N LEU A 79 -33.27 -8.75 20.29
CA LEU A 79 -33.84 -9.95 20.92
C LEU A 79 -33.56 -10.00 22.43
N ASN A 80 -32.98 -8.94 23.00
CA ASN A 80 -32.62 -8.81 24.43
C ASN A 80 -31.59 -9.83 24.96
N TYR A 81 -30.81 -10.49 24.10
CA TYR A 81 -29.67 -11.31 24.55
C TYR A 81 -28.49 -10.45 25.01
N PHE A 82 -28.34 -9.23 24.46
CA PHE A 82 -27.40 -8.21 24.94
C PHE A 82 -28.14 -6.91 25.30
N LYS A 83 -27.72 -6.24 26.38
CA LYS A 83 -28.20 -4.90 26.74
C LYS A 83 -27.20 -3.83 26.29
N GLN A 84 -27.72 -2.77 25.70
CA GLN A 84 -26.91 -1.62 25.29
C GLN A 84 -26.57 -0.76 26.50
N THR A 85 -25.29 -0.55 26.78
CA THR A 85 -24.84 0.49 27.70
C THR A 85 -25.16 1.84 27.07
N SER A 86 -26.07 2.60 27.68
CA SER A 86 -26.39 3.96 27.27
C SER A 86 -25.18 4.86 27.54
N ILE A 87 -24.55 5.32 26.47
CA ILE A 87 -23.67 6.49 26.50
C ILE A 87 -24.41 7.54 25.70
N ASP A 88 -24.71 8.67 26.32
CA ASP A 88 -25.45 9.74 25.67
C ASP A 88 -24.71 10.17 24.38
N HIS A 89 -25.42 10.04 23.25
CA HIS A 89 -25.10 10.52 21.89
C HIS A 89 -24.56 9.55 20.81
N GLU A 90 -24.52 8.22 20.96
CA GLU A 90 -24.04 7.34 19.86
C GLU A 90 -25.13 6.48 19.15
N VAL A 91 -25.23 6.67 17.81
CA VAL A 91 -26.18 6.01 16.88
C VAL A 91 -25.40 5.13 15.89
N VAL A 92 -25.19 3.87 16.22
CA VAL A 92 -24.31 2.92 15.50
C VAL A 92 -24.77 2.60 14.05
N LEU A 93 -26.01 2.90 13.66
CA LEU A 93 -26.53 2.73 12.28
C LEU A 93 -25.95 3.73 11.25
N ARG A 94 -25.37 4.85 11.70
CA ARG A 94 -24.83 5.88 10.80
C ARG A 94 -23.51 5.46 10.13
N ASN A 95 -22.74 4.60 10.80
CA ASN A 95 -21.37 4.27 10.41
C ASN A 95 -21.31 3.18 9.33
N ILE A 96 -22.21 2.20 9.37
CA ILE A 96 -22.27 1.09 8.40
C ILE A 96 -22.79 1.58 7.04
N GLY A 97 -23.85 2.39 7.05
CA GLY A 97 -24.44 2.96 5.84
C GLY A 97 -23.49 3.93 5.13
N LEU A 98 -22.66 4.66 5.89
CA LEU A 98 -21.59 5.50 5.35
C LEU A 98 -20.55 4.66 4.60
N ALA A 99 -20.05 3.58 5.22
CA ALA A 99 -18.99 2.74 4.67
C ALA A 99 -19.42 2.05 3.35
N LEU A 100 -20.65 1.55 3.30
CA LEU A 100 -21.23 0.96 2.09
C LEU A 100 -21.47 1.99 0.99
N SER A 101 -21.98 3.18 1.34
CA SER A 101 -22.20 4.28 0.41
C SER A 101 -20.90 4.75 -0.24
N TYR A 102 -19.84 4.96 0.54
CA TYR A 102 -18.53 5.35 0.00
C TYR A 102 -17.91 4.30 -0.91
N SER A 103 -18.07 3.02 -0.58
CA SER A 103 -17.53 1.92 -1.39
C SER A 103 -18.24 1.82 -2.75
N VAL A 104 -19.57 1.93 -2.78
CA VAL A 104 -20.36 1.92 -4.02
C VAL A 104 -20.06 3.14 -4.89
N ILE A 105 -19.92 4.33 -4.29
CA ILE A 105 -19.55 5.56 -4.99
C ILE A 105 -18.14 5.46 -5.57
N ALA A 106 -17.20 4.84 -4.84
CA ALA A 106 -15.84 4.61 -5.31
C ALA A 106 -15.82 3.67 -6.53
N TYR A 107 -16.50 2.52 -6.47
CA TYR A 107 -16.58 1.59 -7.60
C TYR A 107 -17.27 2.20 -8.83
N TYR A 108 -18.34 2.96 -8.63
CA TYR A 108 -19.04 3.65 -9.72
C TYR A 108 -18.18 4.76 -10.35
N SER A 109 -17.38 5.45 -9.53
CA SER A 109 -16.44 6.49 -9.99
C SER A 109 -15.27 5.90 -10.76
N VAL A 110 -14.72 4.76 -10.34
CA VAL A 110 -13.67 4.03 -11.05
C VAL A 110 -14.17 3.52 -12.39
N LEU A 111 -15.35 2.88 -12.43
CA LEU A 111 -15.97 2.42 -13.67
C LEU A 111 -16.24 3.56 -14.66
N ASN A 112 -16.70 4.71 -14.15
CA ASN A 112 -16.90 5.91 -14.98
C ASN A 112 -15.58 6.58 -15.40
N GLY A 113 -14.55 6.54 -14.56
CA GLY A 113 -13.20 7.01 -14.88
C GLY A 113 -12.60 6.18 -16.01
N MET A 114 -12.68 4.85 -15.90
CA MET A 114 -12.21 3.92 -16.93
C MET A 114 -12.96 4.09 -18.26
N LYS A 115 -14.28 4.28 -18.23
CA LYS A 115 -15.08 4.59 -19.43
C LYS A 115 -14.70 5.91 -20.10
N LYS A 116 -14.05 6.83 -19.39
CA LYS A 116 -13.61 8.15 -19.89
C LYS A 116 -12.16 8.15 -20.35
N LEU A 117 -11.40 7.07 -20.15
CA LEU A 117 -10.05 6.93 -20.66
C LEU A 117 -10.09 6.84 -22.18
N LYS A 118 -9.47 7.80 -22.85
CA LYS A 118 -9.20 7.74 -24.30
C LYS A 118 -7.73 7.43 -24.50
N ILE A 119 -7.45 6.47 -25.37
CA ILE A 119 -6.08 6.13 -25.74
C ILE A 119 -5.47 7.33 -26.48
N ASN A 120 -4.36 7.87 -25.96
CA ASN A 120 -3.64 8.95 -26.62
C ASN A 120 -2.78 8.37 -27.75
N HIS A 121 -3.41 8.15 -28.90
CA HIS A 121 -2.77 7.56 -30.07
C HIS A 121 -1.58 8.37 -30.57
N ALA A 122 -1.65 9.70 -30.50
CA ALA A 122 -0.55 10.57 -30.93
C ALA A 122 0.69 10.35 -30.06
N GLN A 123 0.53 10.24 -28.74
CA GLN A 123 1.64 9.97 -27.84
C GLN A 123 2.19 8.55 -27.99
N LEU A 124 1.33 7.54 -28.18
CA LEU A 124 1.78 6.17 -28.44
C LEU A 124 2.53 6.05 -29.76
N LEU A 125 2.05 6.69 -30.83
CA LEU A 125 2.75 6.75 -32.12
C LEU A 125 4.06 7.51 -32.02
N ARG A 126 4.10 8.62 -31.27
CA ARG A 126 5.33 9.38 -31.00
C ARG A 126 6.35 8.52 -30.25
N ASN A 127 5.93 7.83 -29.19
CA ASN A 127 6.80 6.92 -28.44
C ASN A 127 7.29 5.75 -29.31
N LEU A 128 6.43 5.14 -30.13
CA LEU A 128 6.84 4.07 -31.06
C LEU A 128 7.82 4.58 -32.12
N ASN A 129 7.60 5.78 -32.66
CA ASN A 129 8.50 6.41 -33.63
C ASN A 129 9.84 6.85 -33.02
N GLN A 130 9.91 7.00 -31.70
CA GLN A 130 11.14 7.34 -30.97
C GLN A 130 11.90 6.08 -30.50
N ASN A 131 11.25 4.92 -30.42
CA ASN A 131 11.83 3.70 -29.86
C ASN A 131 11.90 2.57 -30.90
N TRP A 132 12.73 2.77 -31.92
CA TRP A 132 12.89 1.82 -33.03
C TRP A 132 13.56 0.50 -32.59
N SER A 133 14.23 0.47 -31.44
CA SER A 133 14.80 -0.73 -30.82
C SER A 133 13.76 -1.85 -30.56
N ILE A 134 12.46 -1.52 -30.53
CA ILE A 134 11.37 -2.51 -30.41
C ILE A 134 11.36 -3.49 -31.61
N LEU A 135 11.89 -3.09 -32.78
CA LEU A 135 11.97 -3.94 -33.97
C LEU A 135 13.14 -4.94 -33.94
N SER A 136 14.04 -4.86 -32.96
CA SER A 136 15.26 -5.67 -32.91
C SER A 136 14.97 -7.17 -32.93
N GLU A 137 13.95 -7.66 -32.23
CA GLU A 137 13.60 -9.09 -32.22
C GLU A 137 13.06 -9.57 -33.57
N ALA A 138 12.29 -8.73 -34.27
CA ALA A 138 11.78 -9.04 -35.61
C ALA A 138 12.93 -9.10 -36.63
N ILE A 139 13.84 -8.13 -36.61
CA ILE A 139 15.02 -8.09 -37.49
C ILE A 139 15.93 -9.29 -37.19
N GLN A 140 16.15 -9.62 -35.92
CA GLN A 140 16.93 -10.78 -35.50
C GLN A 140 16.33 -12.09 -36.04
N THR A 141 15.00 -12.21 -36.02
CA THR A 141 14.32 -13.41 -36.50
C THR A 141 14.42 -13.54 -38.02
N VAL A 142 14.35 -12.43 -38.77
CA VAL A 142 14.60 -12.41 -40.22
C VAL A 142 16.07 -12.76 -40.53
N MET A 143 17.02 -12.20 -39.79
CA MET A 143 18.45 -12.54 -39.94
C MET A 143 18.71 -14.04 -39.73
N ARG A 144 18.07 -14.64 -38.72
CA ARG A 144 18.15 -16.10 -38.47
C ARG A 144 17.56 -16.92 -39.60
N ARG A 145 16.43 -16.48 -40.18
CA ARG A 145 15.79 -17.14 -41.33
C ARG A 145 16.74 -17.24 -42.54
N TYR A 146 17.59 -16.24 -42.76
CA TYR A 146 18.59 -16.23 -43.82
C TYR A 146 19.98 -16.69 -43.36
N ASN A 147 20.05 -17.46 -42.27
CA ASN A 147 21.28 -18.06 -41.72
C ASN A 147 22.42 -17.07 -41.40
N ILE A 148 22.10 -15.81 -41.10
CA ILE A 148 23.10 -14.84 -40.65
C ILE A 148 23.56 -15.22 -39.24
N LYS A 149 24.82 -15.70 -39.16
CA LYS A 149 25.46 -16.12 -37.90
C LYS A 149 25.58 -14.95 -36.92
N SER A 150 25.49 -15.25 -35.63
CA SER A 150 25.64 -14.25 -34.55
C SER A 150 24.65 -13.08 -34.60
N SER A 151 23.46 -13.29 -35.17
CA SER A 151 22.39 -12.27 -35.30
C SER A 151 22.02 -11.55 -34.00
N TYR A 152 22.00 -12.26 -32.87
CA TYR A 152 21.79 -11.67 -31.55
C TYR A 152 22.92 -10.73 -31.14
N GLU A 153 24.17 -11.18 -31.26
CA GLU A 153 25.38 -10.42 -30.90
C GLU A 153 25.52 -9.16 -31.77
N GLN A 154 25.23 -9.25 -33.07
CA GLN A 154 25.29 -8.13 -34.01
C GLN A 154 24.25 -7.04 -33.67
N LEU A 155 23.00 -7.41 -33.39
CA LEU A 155 21.97 -6.46 -32.95
C LEU A 155 22.22 -5.95 -31.53
N LYS A 156 22.79 -6.77 -30.65
CA LYS A 156 23.18 -6.37 -29.29
C LYS A 156 24.32 -5.34 -29.32
N LYS A 157 25.32 -5.47 -30.20
CA LYS A 157 26.35 -4.45 -30.42
C LYS A 157 25.77 -3.11 -30.88
N LEU A 158 24.72 -3.14 -31.71
CA LEU A 158 24.02 -1.93 -32.14
C LEU A 158 23.19 -1.28 -31.02
N THR A 159 22.53 -2.09 -30.18
CA THR A 159 21.50 -1.66 -29.20
C THR A 159 22.00 -1.43 -27.77
N ARG A 160 23.16 -1.97 -27.38
CA ARG A 160 23.64 -1.92 -26.00
C ARG A 160 24.20 -0.56 -25.65
N GLY A 161 23.48 0.16 -24.78
CA GLY A 161 23.93 1.44 -24.19
C GLY A 161 23.76 2.67 -25.11
N LYS A 162 23.00 2.55 -26.21
CA LYS A 162 22.75 3.64 -27.15
C LYS A 162 21.26 3.76 -27.47
N GLU A 163 20.74 4.98 -27.55
CA GLU A 163 19.40 5.23 -28.10
C GLU A 163 19.45 5.05 -29.62
N ILE A 164 18.71 4.06 -30.14
CA ILE A 164 18.68 3.77 -31.56
C ILE A 164 17.52 4.51 -32.21
N ASN A 165 17.84 5.35 -33.18
CA ASN A 165 16.85 6.02 -34.01
C ASN A 165 16.61 5.26 -35.34
N LYS A 166 15.66 5.76 -36.13
CA LYS A 166 15.29 5.19 -37.43
C LYS A 166 16.48 5.03 -38.40
N ILE A 167 17.38 6.01 -38.42
CA ILE A 167 18.51 6.06 -39.36
C ILE A 167 19.49 4.94 -39.05
N ASP A 168 19.76 4.70 -37.77
CA ASP A 168 20.70 3.67 -37.31
C ASP A 168 20.20 2.26 -37.66
N ILE A 169 18.89 1.97 -37.45
CA ILE A 169 18.29 0.69 -37.85
C ILE A 169 18.29 0.54 -39.37
N HIS A 170 17.94 1.57 -40.13
CA HIS A 170 17.91 1.48 -41.59
C HIS A 170 19.31 1.24 -42.18
N LYS A 171 20.35 1.93 -41.66
CA LYS A 171 21.74 1.68 -42.05
C LYS A 171 22.16 0.24 -41.76
N PHE A 172 21.78 -0.28 -40.61
CA PHE A 172 22.05 -1.68 -40.25
C PHE A 172 21.32 -2.67 -41.16
N ILE A 173 20.04 -2.47 -41.47
CA ILE A 173 19.29 -3.35 -42.37
C ILE A 173 19.89 -3.34 -43.79
N SER A 174 20.32 -2.17 -44.28
CA SER A 174 20.93 -2.04 -45.60
C SER A 174 22.25 -2.83 -45.73
N SER A 175 23.03 -2.93 -44.65
CA SER A 175 24.28 -3.70 -44.63
C SER A 175 24.10 -5.20 -44.47
N LEU A 176 22.88 -5.70 -44.21
CA LEU A 176 22.60 -7.13 -44.13
C LEU A 176 22.56 -7.77 -45.53
N ASN A 177 23.16 -8.96 -45.65
CA ASN A 177 23.11 -9.76 -46.87
C ASN A 177 21.77 -10.55 -46.96
N ILE A 178 20.66 -9.82 -47.09
CA ILE A 178 19.30 -10.37 -47.27
C ILE A 178 18.64 -9.78 -48.53
N PRO A 179 17.66 -10.45 -49.15
CA PRO A 179 17.00 -9.95 -50.36
C PRO A 179 16.39 -8.55 -50.20
N GLU A 180 16.43 -7.73 -51.24
CA GLU A 180 15.93 -6.33 -51.24
C GLU A 180 14.46 -6.20 -50.81
N ILE A 181 13.62 -7.19 -51.13
CA ILE A 181 12.22 -7.26 -50.68
C ILE A 181 12.12 -7.31 -49.14
N GLU A 182 12.99 -8.06 -48.48
CA GLU A 182 13.00 -8.19 -47.02
C GLU A 182 13.66 -6.96 -46.35
N LYS A 183 14.65 -6.33 -46.99
CA LYS A 183 15.19 -5.03 -46.55
C LYS A 183 14.10 -3.94 -46.54
N LYS A 184 13.36 -3.80 -47.64
CA LYS A 184 12.23 -2.87 -47.75
C LYS A 184 11.13 -3.16 -46.73
N ARG A 185 10.93 -4.43 -46.37
CA ARG A 185 9.94 -4.83 -45.35
C ARG A 185 10.37 -4.46 -43.94
N CYS A 186 11.64 -4.68 -43.58
CA CYS A 186 12.18 -4.32 -42.27
C CYS A 186 12.28 -2.80 -42.04
N ASN A 187 12.38 -2.01 -43.12
CA ASN A 187 12.45 -0.54 -43.08
C ASN A 187 11.07 0.17 -42.99
N LYS A 188 9.95 -0.56 -42.91
CA LYS A 188 8.63 0.04 -42.77
C LYS A 188 8.30 0.33 -41.29
N PRO A 189 7.69 1.49 -40.97
CA PRO A 189 7.20 1.77 -39.62
C PRO A 189 6.13 0.76 -39.21
N ILE A 190 6.06 0.44 -37.91
CA ILE A 190 5.05 -0.48 -37.34
C ILE A 190 3.67 0.09 -37.62
N ASN A 191 2.98 -0.48 -38.62
CA ASN A 191 1.59 -0.17 -38.86
C ASN A 191 0.76 -1.07 -37.92
N ILE A 192 0.26 -0.50 -36.82
CA ILE A 192 -0.60 -1.22 -35.88
C ILE A 192 -1.88 -1.60 -36.63
N LYS A 193 -1.92 -2.79 -37.22
CA LYS A 193 -3.20 -3.38 -37.64
C LYS A 193 -4.00 -3.61 -36.36
N LYS A 194 -4.99 -2.74 -36.18
CA LYS A 194 -5.99 -2.72 -35.12
C LYS A 194 -6.48 -4.13 -34.77
N ILE A 195 -6.01 -4.70 -33.66
CA ILE A 195 -6.77 -5.71 -32.92
C ILE A 195 -7.45 -4.96 -31.76
N PHE A 196 -8.55 -4.29 -32.08
CA PHE A 196 -9.49 -3.78 -31.08
C PHE A 196 -10.61 -4.82 -30.89
N PRO A 197 -11.26 -4.88 -29.70
CA PRO A 197 -12.61 -5.40 -29.64
C PRO A 197 -13.43 -4.69 -30.72
N LEU A 198 -14.15 -5.47 -31.54
CA LEU A 198 -14.90 -4.93 -32.67
C LEU A 198 -15.79 -3.81 -32.16
N ASN A 199 -15.66 -2.62 -32.74
CA ASN A 199 -16.59 -1.56 -32.41
C ASN A 199 -18.00 -1.95 -32.88
N LYS A 200 -19.03 -1.30 -32.33
CA LYS A 200 -20.44 -1.61 -32.63
C LYS A 200 -20.71 -1.73 -34.14
N LYS A 201 -20.15 -0.81 -34.96
CA LYS A 201 -20.27 -0.83 -36.42
C LYS A 201 -19.62 -2.06 -37.07
N GLN A 202 -18.51 -2.56 -36.55
CA GLN A 202 -17.82 -3.74 -37.07
C GLN A 202 -18.56 -5.04 -36.72
N ILE A 203 -19.14 -5.14 -35.52
CA ILE A 203 -20.00 -6.28 -35.15
C ILE A 203 -21.26 -6.28 -36.00
N GLU A 204 -21.91 -5.12 -36.16
CA GLU A 204 -23.06 -4.94 -37.05
C GLU A 204 -22.72 -5.36 -38.50
N LYS A 205 -21.52 -4.99 -39.00
CA LYS A 205 -21.06 -5.43 -40.33
C LYS A 205 -20.87 -6.95 -40.40
N ARG A 206 -20.37 -7.62 -39.36
CA ARG A 206 -20.26 -9.09 -39.35
C ARG A 206 -21.62 -9.76 -39.36
N ILE A 207 -22.54 -9.30 -38.50
CA ILE A 207 -23.90 -9.84 -38.44
C ILE A 207 -24.63 -9.64 -39.78
N TYR A 208 -24.36 -8.54 -40.47
CA TYR A 208 -24.94 -8.27 -41.78
C TYR A 208 -24.69 -9.41 -42.79
N HIS A 209 -23.53 -10.07 -42.75
CA HIS A 209 -23.20 -11.19 -43.65
C HIS A 209 -24.13 -12.39 -43.44
N TRP A 210 -24.75 -12.49 -42.26
CA TRP A 210 -25.63 -13.60 -41.89
C TRP A 210 -27.12 -13.24 -42.03
N ASN A 211 -27.47 -12.01 -42.42
CA ASN A 211 -28.86 -11.54 -42.51
C ASN A 211 -29.76 -12.46 -43.34
N TYR A 212 -29.25 -13.02 -44.45
CA TYR A 212 -30.01 -13.95 -45.27
C TYR A 212 -30.42 -15.21 -44.49
N PHE A 213 -29.47 -15.84 -43.77
CA PHE A 213 -29.77 -17.02 -42.95
C PHE A 213 -30.64 -16.68 -41.73
N ILE A 214 -30.43 -15.52 -41.11
CA ILE A 214 -31.24 -15.02 -40.01
C ILE A 214 -32.69 -14.81 -40.47
N LYS A 215 -32.90 -14.16 -41.61
CA LYS A 215 -34.24 -13.91 -42.18
C LYS A 215 -34.96 -15.22 -42.53
N ASN A 216 -34.25 -16.16 -43.14
CA ASN A 216 -34.82 -17.48 -43.46
C ASN A 216 -35.20 -18.26 -42.20
N ALA A 217 -34.35 -18.28 -41.17
CA ALA A 217 -34.65 -18.96 -39.92
C ALA A 217 -35.78 -18.26 -39.13
N SER A 218 -35.78 -16.92 -39.11
CA SER A 218 -36.85 -16.07 -38.56
C SER A 218 -38.20 -16.43 -39.15
N ASN A 219 -38.30 -16.49 -40.48
CA ASN A 219 -39.52 -16.85 -41.19
C ASN A 219 -39.92 -18.30 -40.94
N LYS A 220 -38.95 -19.23 -40.98
CA LYS A 220 -39.21 -20.67 -40.79
C LYS A 220 -39.76 -21.01 -39.41
N TYR A 221 -39.24 -20.38 -38.35
CA TYR A 221 -39.61 -20.71 -36.97
C TYR A 221 -40.48 -19.65 -36.29
N ASN A 222 -40.86 -18.59 -37.00
CA ASN A 222 -41.65 -17.46 -36.49
C ASN A 222 -41.04 -16.82 -35.22
N ILE A 223 -39.78 -16.41 -35.31
CA ILE A 223 -39.03 -15.74 -34.23
C ILE A 223 -38.52 -14.38 -34.72
N ASP A 224 -38.64 -13.32 -33.92
CA ASP A 224 -38.21 -11.96 -34.28
C ASP A 224 -36.73 -11.92 -34.72
N GLU A 225 -36.48 -11.44 -35.95
CA GLU A 225 -35.14 -11.23 -36.51
C GLU A 225 -34.23 -10.42 -35.58
N LYS A 226 -34.79 -9.40 -34.91
CA LYS A 226 -34.03 -8.56 -33.97
C LYS A 226 -33.55 -9.36 -32.76
N LEU A 227 -34.33 -10.34 -32.30
CA LEU A 227 -33.94 -11.21 -31.19
C LEU A 227 -32.77 -12.11 -31.59
N ILE A 228 -32.85 -12.75 -32.76
CA ILE A 228 -31.77 -13.61 -33.28
C ILE A 228 -30.49 -12.79 -33.47
N LYS A 229 -30.58 -11.59 -34.08
CA LYS A 229 -29.44 -10.67 -34.22
C LYS A 229 -28.84 -10.27 -32.88
N SER A 230 -29.68 -10.00 -31.89
CA SER A 230 -29.23 -9.59 -30.56
C SER A 230 -28.49 -10.72 -29.85
N ILE A 231 -28.97 -11.95 -29.96
CA ILE A 231 -28.28 -13.13 -29.42
C ILE A 231 -26.93 -13.31 -30.12
N ILE A 232 -26.87 -13.28 -31.46
CA ILE A 232 -25.60 -13.40 -32.20
C ILE A 232 -24.63 -12.27 -31.85
N TYR A 233 -25.14 -11.06 -31.65
CA TYR A 233 -24.34 -9.91 -31.23
C TYR A 233 -23.68 -10.14 -29.87
N VAL A 234 -24.45 -10.61 -28.89
CA VAL A 234 -23.98 -10.81 -27.52
C VAL A 234 -23.11 -12.06 -27.40
N GLU A 235 -23.55 -13.18 -27.98
CA GLU A 235 -22.97 -14.50 -27.76
C GLU A 235 -21.70 -14.76 -28.58
N SER A 236 -21.61 -14.21 -29.80
CA SER A 236 -20.48 -14.51 -30.71
C SER A 236 -19.88 -13.28 -31.39
N ALA A 237 -20.45 -12.09 -31.20
CA ALA A 237 -20.12 -10.89 -31.98
C ALA A 237 -20.09 -11.15 -33.51
N GLY A 238 -20.97 -12.05 -33.98
CA GLY A 238 -21.06 -12.46 -35.39
C GLY A 238 -19.93 -13.38 -35.88
N ASN A 239 -19.18 -14.02 -34.97
CA ASN A 239 -18.13 -14.99 -35.30
C ASN A 239 -18.67 -16.43 -35.36
N PRO A 240 -18.71 -17.10 -36.53
CA PRO A 240 -19.24 -18.45 -36.64
C PRO A 240 -18.34 -19.53 -36.05
N PHE A 241 -17.08 -19.21 -35.73
CA PHE A 241 -16.15 -20.13 -35.07
C PHE A 241 -16.03 -19.87 -33.56
N ALA A 242 -16.96 -19.10 -32.98
CA ALA A 242 -16.98 -18.84 -31.54
C ALA A 242 -17.20 -20.13 -30.74
N LYS A 243 -16.41 -20.36 -29.70
CA LYS A 243 -16.58 -21.47 -28.77
C LYS A 243 -16.41 -20.99 -27.33
N SER A 244 -17.40 -21.20 -26.49
CA SER A 244 -17.35 -20.83 -25.07
C SER A 244 -16.61 -21.89 -24.23
N SER A 245 -16.26 -21.50 -23.00
CA SER A 245 -15.66 -22.39 -21.98
C SER A 245 -16.58 -23.55 -21.59
N SER A 246 -17.90 -23.42 -21.78
CA SER A 246 -18.89 -24.46 -21.52
C SER A 246 -19.19 -25.35 -22.73
N ASN A 247 -18.35 -25.30 -23.77
CA ASN A 247 -18.49 -26.01 -25.05
C ASN A 247 -19.74 -25.63 -25.87
N ALA A 248 -20.22 -24.39 -25.74
CA ALA A 248 -21.23 -23.84 -26.64
C ALA A 248 -20.55 -23.30 -27.92
N ILE A 249 -21.15 -23.51 -29.09
CA ILE A 249 -20.45 -23.42 -30.39
C ILE A 249 -21.22 -22.55 -31.37
N GLY A 250 -20.51 -21.77 -32.17
CA GLY A 250 -20.99 -21.02 -33.32
C GLY A 250 -21.72 -19.72 -33.00
N LEU A 251 -22.42 -19.17 -34.01
CA LEU A 251 -23.00 -17.83 -33.97
C LEU A 251 -23.98 -17.60 -32.81
N MET A 252 -24.78 -18.60 -32.47
CA MET A 252 -25.76 -18.55 -31.39
C MET A 252 -25.31 -19.33 -30.14
N GLN A 253 -24.04 -19.74 -30.06
CA GLN A 253 -23.47 -20.47 -28.91
C GLN A 253 -24.32 -21.67 -28.48
N ILE A 254 -24.47 -22.65 -29.38
CA ILE A 254 -25.25 -23.87 -29.12
C ILE A 254 -24.39 -24.91 -28.43
N LYS A 255 -24.83 -25.42 -27.29
CA LYS A 255 -24.20 -26.56 -26.63
C LYS A 255 -24.69 -27.88 -27.25
N PRO A 256 -23.81 -28.71 -27.85
CA PRO A 256 -24.20 -29.97 -28.47
C PRO A 256 -25.03 -30.86 -27.54
N SER A 257 -24.60 -31.01 -26.29
CA SER A 257 -25.20 -31.93 -25.31
C SER A 257 -26.49 -31.44 -24.65
N ALA A 258 -26.99 -30.26 -25.04
CA ALA A 258 -28.20 -29.68 -24.48
C ALA A 258 -29.11 -29.18 -25.61
N ALA A 259 -29.07 -27.88 -25.93
CA ALA A 259 -29.89 -27.30 -27.00
C ALA A 259 -29.71 -28.01 -28.36
N GLY A 260 -28.49 -28.47 -28.68
CA GLY A 260 -28.23 -29.27 -29.88
C GLY A 260 -28.93 -30.63 -29.86
N LEU A 261 -28.79 -31.36 -28.76
CA LEU A 261 -29.40 -32.67 -28.52
C LEU A 261 -30.94 -32.59 -28.52
N ASP A 262 -31.52 -31.59 -27.87
CA ASP A 262 -32.97 -31.39 -27.83
C ASP A 262 -33.55 -31.18 -29.22
N ILE A 263 -32.84 -30.43 -30.07
CA ILE A 263 -33.26 -30.23 -31.46
C ILE A 263 -33.02 -31.47 -32.32
N TYR A 264 -31.90 -32.20 -32.16
CA TYR A 264 -31.66 -33.45 -32.88
C TYR A 264 -32.73 -34.49 -32.59
N ARG A 265 -33.12 -34.63 -31.32
CA ARG A 265 -34.25 -35.46 -30.90
C ARG A 265 -35.56 -35.03 -31.55
N LEU A 266 -35.82 -33.72 -31.61
CA LEU A 266 -37.05 -33.19 -32.19
C LEU A 266 -37.15 -33.43 -33.71
N ILE A 267 -36.03 -33.44 -34.42
CA ILE A 267 -35.98 -33.71 -35.87
C ILE A 267 -35.72 -35.18 -36.22
N GLY A 268 -35.79 -36.09 -35.25
CA GLY A 268 -35.63 -37.54 -35.45
C GLY A 268 -34.21 -38.00 -35.75
N LYS A 269 -33.19 -37.17 -35.52
CA LYS A 269 -31.77 -37.56 -35.67
C LYS A 269 -31.24 -38.17 -34.37
N LYS A 270 -30.56 -39.33 -34.49
CA LYS A 270 -29.85 -39.94 -33.37
C LYS A 270 -28.58 -39.14 -33.01
N GLY A 271 -28.32 -38.96 -31.72
CA GLY A 271 -27.13 -38.27 -31.21
C GLY A 271 -27.28 -36.75 -31.06
N GLN A 272 -26.15 -36.05 -31.04
CA GLN A 272 -26.05 -34.59 -30.90
C GLN A 272 -25.29 -34.00 -32.11
N PRO A 273 -25.49 -32.72 -32.47
CA PRO A 273 -24.74 -32.11 -33.56
C PRO A 273 -23.24 -32.13 -33.30
N SER A 274 -22.47 -32.42 -34.35
CA SER A 274 -21.02 -32.36 -34.29
C SER A 274 -20.51 -30.92 -34.20
N VAL A 275 -19.30 -30.76 -33.69
CA VAL A 275 -18.64 -29.44 -33.59
C VAL A 275 -18.50 -28.79 -34.97
N THR A 276 -18.15 -29.58 -35.99
CA THR A 276 -18.00 -29.15 -37.38
C THR A 276 -19.33 -28.67 -37.96
N GLU A 277 -20.43 -29.38 -37.70
CA GLU A 277 -21.78 -28.93 -38.09
C GLU A 277 -22.16 -27.61 -37.42
N LEU A 278 -21.83 -27.42 -36.14
CA LEU A 278 -22.18 -26.18 -35.43
C LEU A 278 -21.33 -24.97 -35.80
N TYR A 279 -20.16 -25.15 -36.42
CA TYR A 279 -19.41 -24.03 -37.01
C TYR A 279 -20.00 -23.56 -38.35
N ASN A 280 -20.90 -24.34 -38.98
CA ASN A 280 -21.62 -23.89 -40.16
C ASN A 280 -22.68 -22.83 -39.75
N PRO A 281 -22.58 -21.57 -40.23
CA PRO A 281 -23.49 -20.48 -39.85
C PRO A 281 -24.97 -20.81 -40.07
N ARG A 282 -25.29 -21.47 -41.19
CA ARG A 282 -26.66 -21.82 -41.57
C ARG A 282 -27.24 -22.86 -40.62
N ILE A 283 -26.47 -23.88 -40.29
CA ILE A 283 -26.91 -24.95 -39.37
C ILE A 283 -27.05 -24.38 -37.96
N ASN A 284 -26.06 -23.60 -37.51
CA ASN A 284 -26.05 -23.02 -36.17
C ASN A 284 -27.23 -22.07 -35.91
N ILE A 285 -27.49 -21.15 -36.84
CA ILE A 285 -28.63 -20.22 -36.75
C ILE A 285 -29.95 -21.00 -36.77
N ASN A 286 -30.07 -22.03 -37.62
CA ASN A 286 -31.28 -22.84 -37.68
C ASN A 286 -31.53 -23.60 -36.38
N ILE A 287 -30.51 -24.27 -35.82
CA ILE A 287 -30.64 -24.99 -34.55
C ILE A 287 -30.97 -24.01 -33.42
N GLY A 288 -30.24 -22.89 -33.30
CA GLY A 288 -30.49 -21.90 -32.26
C GLY A 288 -31.88 -21.26 -32.33
N THR A 289 -32.33 -20.94 -33.54
CA THR A 289 -33.68 -20.36 -33.74
C THR A 289 -34.77 -21.39 -33.50
N SER A 290 -34.58 -22.65 -33.91
CA SER A 290 -35.50 -23.74 -33.61
C SER A 290 -35.59 -24.01 -32.10
N TYR A 291 -34.48 -23.86 -31.37
CA TYR A 291 -34.46 -24.00 -29.93
C TYR A 291 -35.19 -22.86 -29.21
N LEU A 292 -35.04 -21.60 -29.67
CA LEU A 292 -35.87 -20.48 -29.18
C LEU A 292 -37.36 -20.75 -29.36
N ARG A 293 -37.76 -21.33 -30.50
CA ARG A 293 -39.15 -21.73 -30.77
C ARG A 293 -39.60 -22.84 -29.83
N LEU A 294 -38.78 -23.88 -29.64
CA LEU A 294 -39.04 -24.98 -28.71
C LEU A 294 -39.26 -24.47 -27.28
N LEU A 295 -38.44 -23.51 -26.84
CA LEU A 295 -38.60 -22.88 -25.52
C LEU A 295 -39.96 -22.19 -25.38
N GLN A 296 -40.40 -21.45 -26.40
CA GLN A 296 -41.68 -20.75 -26.39
C GLN A 296 -42.89 -21.68 -26.47
N THR A 297 -42.82 -22.75 -27.26
CA THR A 297 -43.98 -23.61 -27.54
C THR A 297 -44.11 -24.80 -26.60
N ARG A 298 -43.02 -25.25 -25.97
CA ARG A 298 -43.03 -26.45 -25.11
C ARG A 298 -42.64 -26.13 -23.67
N ASN A 299 -41.51 -25.46 -23.47
CA ASN A 299 -40.95 -25.28 -22.13
C ASN A 299 -41.67 -24.18 -21.33
N LEU A 300 -41.97 -23.06 -21.98
CA LEU A 300 -42.63 -21.88 -21.41
C LEU A 300 -44.11 -21.78 -21.78
N ILE A 301 -44.70 -22.89 -22.24
CA ILE A 301 -46.09 -22.96 -22.66
C ILE A 301 -47.01 -22.49 -21.52
N GLY A 302 -47.83 -21.48 -21.79
CA GLY A 302 -48.75 -20.90 -20.82
C GLY A 302 -48.43 -19.46 -20.40
N ILE A 303 -47.24 -18.92 -20.71
CA ILE A 303 -46.98 -17.47 -20.58
C ILE A 303 -47.78 -16.72 -21.67
N LYS A 304 -48.73 -15.88 -21.28
CA LYS A 304 -49.69 -15.22 -22.18
C LYS A 304 -49.15 -13.91 -22.76
N ASN A 305 -48.38 -13.14 -21.98
CA ASN A 305 -47.89 -11.84 -22.42
C ASN A 305 -46.67 -12.00 -23.35
N LYS A 306 -46.75 -11.46 -24.58
CA LYS A 306 -45.70 -11.59 -25.61
C LYS A 306 -44.35 -11.01 -25.19
N GLU A 307 -44.32 -9.89 -24.47
CA GLU A 307 -43.08 -9.27 -24.01
C GLU A 307 -42.45 -10.07 -22.86
N ILE A 308 -43.28 -10.55 -21.91
CA ILE A 308 -42.79 -11.41 -20.82
C ILE A 308 -42.29 -12.75 -21.38
N MET A 309 -43.00 -13.30 -22.37
CA MET A 309 -42.55 -14.49 -23.11
C MET A 309 -41.19 -14.23 -23.76
N ARG A 310 -40.97 -13.05 -24.37
CA ARG A 310 -39.67 -12.68 -24.95
C ARG A 310 -38.54 -12.67 -23.91
N TYR A 311 -38.75 -12.03 -22.76
CA TYR A 311 -37.75 -12.01 -21.68
C TYR A 311 -37.51 -13.40 -21.09
N ALA A 312 -38.57 -14.14 -20.79
CA ALA A 312 -38.49 -15.51 -20.29
C ALA A 312 -37.75 -16.44 -21.27
N THR A 313 -37.95 -16.25 -22.58
CA THR A 313 -37.24 -16.99 -23.63
C THR A 313 -35.74 -16.68 -23.59
N ILE A 314 -35.35 -15.41 -23.50
CA ILE A 314 -33.92 -15.01 -23.42
C ILE A 314 -33.26 -15.62 -22.18
N VAL A 315 -33.89 -15.50 -21.02
CA VAL A 315 -33.34 -16.04 -19.76
C VAL A 315 -33.24 -17.56 -19.82
N SER A 316 -34.26 -18.23 -20.38
CA SER A 316 -34.27 -19.69 -20.54
C SER A 316 -33.26 -20.17 -21.58
N TYR A 317 -32.96 -19.36 -22.60
CA TYR A 317 -31.96 -19.69 -23.61
C TYR A 317 -30.55 -19.76 -23.02
N VAL A 318 -30.23 -18.86 -22.09
CA VAL A 318 -28.93 -18.78 -21.42
C VAL A 318 -28.83 -19.75 -20.25
N ASN A 319 -29.84 -19.76 -19.36
CA ASN A 319 -29.77 -20.45 -18.06
C ASN A 319 -30.60 -21.74 -17.99
N GLY A 320 -31.35 -22.07 -19.04
CA GLY A 320 -32.31 -23.18 -19.04
C GLY A 320 -33.66 -22.82 -18.41
N THR A 321 -34.73 -23.45 -18.89
CA THR A 321 -36.10 -23.19 -18.42
C THR A 321 -36.31 -23.56 -16.96
N SER A 322 -35.73 -24.68 -16.51
CA SER A 322 -35.92 -25.17 -15.15
C SER A 322 -35.36 -24.20 -14.11
N ALA A 323 -34.24 -23.52 -14.43
CA ALA A 323 -33.67 -22.50 -13.56
C ALA A 323 -34.60 -21.29 -13.45
N LEU A 324 -35.17 -20.83 -14.58
CA LEU A 324 -36.13 -19.72 -14.58
C LEU A 324 -37.39 -20.04 -13.76
N LEU A 325 -38.00 -21.20 -13.98
CA LEU A 325 -39.27 -21.54 -13.32
C LEU A 325 -39.11 -21.75 -11.81
N LYS A 326 -37.99 -22.36 -11.38
CA LYS A 326 -37.66 -22.58 -9.95
C LYS A 326 -37.55 -21.28 -9.14
N ILE A 327 -37.29 -20.14 -9.79
CA ILE A 327 -37.27 -18.83 -9.14
C ILE A 327 -38.67 -18.47 -8.60
N PHE A 328 -39.73 -18.90 -9.30
CA PHE A 328 -41.11 -18.55 -8.95
C PHE A 328 -41.83 -19.66 -8.19
N SER A 329 -41.60 -20.93 -8.54
CA SER A 329 -42.12 -22.08 -7.81
C SER A 329 -41.42 -23.37 -8.22
N LYS A 330 -41.44 -24.39 -7.33
CA LYS A 330 -41.05 -25.77 -7.68
C LYS A 330 -42.04 -26.41 -8.65
N ASP A 331 -43.31 -26.02 -8.59
CA ASP A 331 -44.35 -26.46 -9.52
C ASP A 331 -44.43 -25.56 -10.76
N LYS A 332 -44.36 -26.17 -11.95
CA LYS A 332 -44.34 -25.47 -13.24
C LYS A 332 -45.61 -24.66 -13.48
N GLN A 333 -46.79 -25.21 -13.15
CA GLN A 333 -48.06 -24.51 -13.41
C GLN A 333 -48.18 -23.26 -12.53
N THR A 334 -47.80 -23.37 -11.26
CA THR A 334 -47.77 -22.27 -10.30
C THR A 334 -46.76 -21.20 -10.71
N ALA A 335 -45.56 -21.58 -11.13
CA ALA A 335 -44.55 -20.64 -11.63
C ALA A 335 -45.08 -19.84 -12.83
N ILE A 336 -45.73 -20.50 -13.78
CA ILE A 336 -46.32 -19.84 -14.97
C ILE A 336 -47.49 -18.92 -14.58
N LYS A 337 -48.32 -19.31 -13.61
CA LYS A 337 -49.38 -18.47 -13.08
C LYS A 337 -48.81 -17.18 -12.49
N ILE A 338 -47.74 -17.27 -11.69
CA ILE A 338 -47.03 -16.12 -11.11
C ILE A 338 -46.45 -15.23 -12.22
N ILE A 339 -45.74 -15.82 -13.18
CA ILE A 339 -45.14 -15.06 -14.30
C ILE A 339 -46.21 -14.29 -15.09
N ASN A 340 -47.40 -14.87 -15.28
CA ASN A 340 -48.51 -14.20 -15.98
C ASN A 340 -49.14 -13.06 -15.20
N THR A 341 -49.01 -13.02 -13.87
CA THR A 341 -49.47 -11.87 -13.07
C THR A 341 -48.52 -10.67 -13.17
N MET A 342 -47.31 -10.88 -13.69
CA MET A 342 -46.38 -9.79 -13.89
C MET A 342 -46.90 -8.86 -15.00
N THR A 343 -46.95 -7.57 -14.70
CA THR A 343 -47.23 -6.53 -15.69
C THR A 343 -45.98 -5.68 -15.85
N ILE A 344 -45.60 -5.34 -17.09
CA ILE A 344 -44.63 -4.28 -17.36
C ILE A 344 -45.35 -2.96 -17.07
N LYS A 345 -45.46 -2.60 -15.79
CA LYS A 345 -45.94 -1.28 -15.42
C LYS A 345 -44.87 -0.26 -15.81
N ASN A 346 -45.20 0.66 -16.72
CA ASN A 346 -44.72 2.03 -16.55
C ASN A 346 -45.04 2.37 -15.10
N ILE A 347 -44.03 2.69 -14.29
CA ILE A 347 -44.23 3.03 -12.89
C ILE A 347 -45.05 4.33 -12.86
N GLU A 348 -46.38 4.20 -12.80
CA GLU A 348 -47.25 5.29 -12.40
C GLU A 348 -46.91 5.58 -10.93
N LEU A 349 -46.35 6.76 -10.68
CA LEU A 349 -45.96 7.20 -9.34
C LEU A 349 -47.20 7.37 -8.45
N PHE A 350 -48.35 7.70 -9.05
CA PHE A 350 -49.61 7.94 -8.37
C PHE A 350 -50.57 6.77 -8.62
N LYS A 351 -50.83 5.96 -7.58
CA LYS A 351 -51.87 4.91 -7.62
C LYS A 351 -53.29 5.49 -7.60
N LYS A 352 -53.47 6.72 -7.09
CA LYS A 352 -54.70 7.52 -7.08
C LYS A 352 -54.33 8.95 -7.47
N SER A 353 -55.21 9.64 -8.21
CA SER A 353 -55.00 11.05 -8.58
C SER A 353 -54.73 11.91 -7.34
N LYS A 354 -53.72 12.78 -7.44
CA LYS A 354 -53.26 13.68 -6.37
C LYS A 354 -53.66 15.11 -6.71
N LYS A 355 -54.20 15.85 -5.74
CA LYS A 355 -54.58 17.26 -5.90
C LYS A 355 -53.45 18.17 -5.43
N ILE A 356 -52.77 18.85 -6.35
CA ILE A 356 -51.55 19.62 -6.04
C ILE A 356 -51.70 21.08 -6.50
N LEU A 357 -51.47 22.01 -5.58
CA LEU A 357 -51.42 23.44 -5.87
C LEU A 357 -50.00 23.84 -6.32
N ILE A 358 -49.87 24.53 -7.45
CA ILE A 358 -48.58 24.99 -7.98
C ILE A 358 -48.51 26.51 -7.97
N THR A 359 -47.47 27.08 -7.36
CA THR A 359 -47.20 28.52 -7.38
C THR A 359 -45.99 28.85 -8.27
N GLY A 360 -45.83 30.13 -8.63
CA GLY A 360 -44.61 30.63 -9.27
C GLY A 360 -44.45 30.32 -10.77
N ILE A 361 -45.56 30.09 -11.49
CA ILE A 361 -45.53 30.06 -12.96
C ILE A 361 -45.60 31.51 -13.46
N SER A 362 -44.71 31.85 -14.39
CA SER A 362 -44.67 33.17 -15.04
C SER A 362 -44.59 33.07 -16.56
N ASN A 363 -43.89 32.06 -17.11
CA ASN A 363 -43.83 31.77 -18.55
C ASN A 363 -43.38 30.32 -18.84
N GLU A 364 -43.13 30.02 -20.11
CA GLU A 364 -42.68 28.69 -20.59
C GLU A 364 -41.37 28.19 -19.97
N ARG A 365 -40.52 29.12 -19.50
CA ARG A 365 -39.20 28.81 -18.92
C ARG A 365 -39.27 28.62 -17.40
N SER A 366 -40.43 28.79 -16.76
CA SER A 366 -40.59 28.58 -15.32
C SER A 366 -40.32 27.12 -14.92
N ILE A 367 -39.57 26.91 -13.83
CA ILE A 367 -39.35 25.58 -13.27
C ILE A 367 -40.68 24.95 -12.85
N ALA A 368 -41.58 25.76 -12.26
CA ALA A 368 -42.92 25.37 -11.87
C ALA A 368 -43.74 24.76 -13.03
N LEU A 369 -43.56 25.22 -14.27
CA LEU A 369 -44.23 24.63 -15.44
C LEU A 369 -43.66 23.23 -15.76
N GLY A 370 -42.36 23.03 -15.62
CA GLY A 370 -41.74 21.71 -15.75
C GLY A 370 -42.23 20.72 -14.69
N ILE A 371 -42.45 21.21 -13.47
CA ILE A 371 -43.06 20.44 -12.38
C ILE A 371 -44.52 20.10 -12.69
N ALA A 372 -45.31 21.08 -13.13
CA ALA A 372 -46.70 20.88 -13.52
C ALA A 372 -46.84 19.81 -14.63
N LYS A 373 -46.03 19.90 -15.69
CA LYS A 373 -46.00 18.88 -16.77
C LYS A 373 -45.69 17.48 -16.25
N ALA A 374 -44.76 17.36 -15.30
CA ALA A 374 -44.39 16.06 -14.73
C ALA A 374 -45.51 15.49 -13.85
N LEU A 375 -46.17 16.31 -13.04
CA LEU A 375 -47.31 15.91 -12.20
C LEU A 375 -48.54 15.56 -13.04
N TYR A 376 -48.86 16.36 -14.06
CA TYR A 376 -49.96 16.09 -14.98
C TYR A 376 -49.77 14.77 -15.73
N LYS A 377 -48.53 14.44 -16.13
CA LYS A 377 -48.20 13.14 -16.73
C LYS A 377 -48.47 11.95 -15.79
N GLN A 378 -48.46 12.19 -14.48
CA GLN A 378 -48.84 11.21 -13.45
C GLN A 378 -50.33 11.27 -13.09
N LYS A 379 -51.14 11.97 -13.89
CA LYS A 379 -52.59 12.14 -13.70
C LYS A 379 -52.97 12.88 -12.40
N ALA A 380 -52.14 13.83 -11.95
CA ALA A 380 -52.53 14.73 -10.86
C ALA A 380 -53.50 15.81 -11.35
N GLU A 381 -54.44 16.19 -10.47
CA GLU A 381 -55.30 17.36 -10.64
C GLU A 381 -54.54 18.59 -10.12
N LEU A 382 -54.45 19.64 -10.94
CA LEU A 382 -53.61 20.80 -10.67
C LEU A 382 -54.42 22.09 -10.60
N SER A 383 -54.11 22.91 -9.59
CA SER A 383 -54.55 24.31 -9.50
C SER A 383 -53.33 25.22 -9.45
N PHE A 384 -53.45 26.43 -9.98
CA PHE A 384 -52.32 27.34 -10.14
C PHE A 384 -52.54 28.65 -9.42
N VAL A 385 -51.46 29.24 -8.92
CA VAL A 385 -51.46 30.57 -8.29
C VAL A 385 -50.59 31.52 -9.10
N CYS A 386 -51.15 32.68 -9.43
CA CYS A 386 -50.49 33.76 -10.16
C CYS A 386 -50.43 35.04 -9.31
N GLN A 387 -49.33 35.79 -9.44
CA GLN A 387 -49.13 37.04 -8.70
C GLN A 387 -49.93 38.23 -9.28
N ASN A 388 -50.27 38.23 -10.58
CA ASN A 388 -50.94 39.36 -11.21
C ASN A 388 -51.97 38.89 -12.24
N LYS A 389 -53.16 39.53 -12.28
CA LYS A 389 -54.21 39.30 -13.28
C LYS A 389 -53.69 39.39 -14.73
N LYS A 390 -52.72 40.26 -15.02
CA LYS A 390 -52.07 40.38 -16.35
C LYS A 390 -51.31 39.10 -16.78
N ILE A 391 -50.77 38.35 -15.82
CA ILE A 391 -50.02 37.11 -16.09
C ILE A 391 -50.97 35.94 -16.39
N ILE A 392 -52.18 35.96 -15.84
CA ILE A 392 -53.19 34.91 -16.02
C ILE A 392 -53.47 34.65 -17.50
N ASN A 393 -53.65 35.70 -18.30
CA ASN A 393 -53.92 35.54 -19.74
C ASN A 393 -52.74 34.90 -20.49
N LYS A 394 -51.49 35.19 -20.09
CA LYS A 394 -50.29 34.56 -20.68
C LYS A 394 -50.18 33.08 -20.30
N ILE A 395 -50.55 32.73 -19.07
CA ILE A 395 -50.43 31.35 -18.56
C ILE A 395 -51.56 30.47 -19.05
N LYS A 396 -52.79 30.99 -19.23
CA LYS A 396 -53.95 30.23 -19.75
C LYS A 396 -53.56 29.43 -21.00
N HIS A 397 -52.93 30.05 -21.99
CA HIS A 397 -52.47 29.37 -23.20
C HIS A 397 -51.47 28.22 -22.93
N LEU A 398 -50.60 28.37 -21.93
CA LEU A 398 -49.57 27.36 -21.60
C LEU A 398 -50.14 26.14 -20.88
N ILE A 399 -51.20 26.35 -20.11
CA ILE A 399 -51.79 25.31 -19.26
C ILE A 399 -53.07 24.70 -19.85
N ASN A 400 -53.64 25.25 -20.93
CA ASN A 400 -54.80 24.69 -21.63
C ASN A 400 -54.62 23.20 -22.01
N SER A 401 -53.39 22.78 -22.27
CA SER A 401 -53.05 21.37 -22.54
C SER A 401 -53.16 20.42 -21.32
N MET A 402 -53.39 20.94 -20.11
CA MET A 402 -53.33 20.19 -18.84
C MET A 402 -54.68 20.07 -18.10
N SER A 403 -55.82 20.24 -18.79
CA SER A 403 -57.17 20.06 -18.22
C SER A 403 -57.36 20.76 -16.86
N VAL A 404 -56.98 22.04 -16.82
CA VAL A 404 -56.88 22.81 -15.56
C VAL A 404 -58.24 23.33 -15.11
N ASN A 405 -58.59 23.06 -13.86
CA ASN A 405 -59.88 23.45 -13.29
C ASN A 405 -59.92 24.88 -12.74
N THR A 406 -58.80 25.47 -12.32
CA THR A 406 -58.81 26.83 -11.71
C THR A 406 -57.44 27.50 -11.58
N ILE A 407 -57.42 28.83 -11.75
CA ILE A 407 -56.26 29.71 -11.52
C ILE A 407 -56.67 30.75 -10.47
N PHE A 408 -55.88 30.88 -9.40
CA PHE A 408 -56.09 31.86 -8.33
C PHE A 408 -55.09 33.01 -8.42
N PHE A 409 -55.51 34.17 -7.91
CA PHE A 409 -54.64 35.30 -7.67
C PHE A 409 -54.18 35.28 -6.20
N CYS A 410 -52.90 35.51 -5.95
CA CYS A 410 -52.37 35.71 -4.60
C CYS A 410 -51.08 36.51 -4.67
N ASP A 411 -51.06 37.67 -4.02
CA ASP A 411 -49.82 38.29 -3.60
C ASP A 411 -49.38 37.66 -2.27
N VAL A 412 -48.17 37.10 -2.23
CA VAL A 412 -47.68 36.42 -1.02
C VAL A 412 -47.01 37.37 -0.02
N SER A 413 -46.92 38.66 -0.35
CA SER A 413 -46.53 39.69 0.61
C SER A 413 -47.67 40.11 1.56
N SER A 414 -48.91 39.71 1.30
CA SER A 414 -50.06 39.96 2.19
C SER A 414 -50.61 38.66 2.76
N ASP A 415 -50.68 38.56 4.09
CA ASP A 415 -51.27 37.41 4.77
C ASP A 415 -52.79 37.30 4.49
N GLU A 416 -53.49 38.42 4.27
CA GLU A 416 -54.90 38.44 3.84
C GLU A 416 -55.10 37.79 2.47
N ASN A 417 -54.21 38.07 1.52
CA ASN A 417 -54.26 37.46 0.19
C ASN A 417 -54.00 35.93 0.25
N ILE A 418 -53.09 35.49 1.13
CA ILE A 418 -52.84 34.06 1.36
C ILE A 418 -54.07 33.38 1.99
N LYS A 419 -54.73 34.04 2.95
CA LYS A 419 -56.00 33.55 3.53
C LYS A 419 -57.09 33.46 2.46
N GLU A 420 -57.25 34.48 1.62
CA GLU A 420 -58.24 34.49 0.54
C GLU A 420 -57.97 33.38 -0.50
N LEU A 421 -56.70 33.13 -0.85
CA LEU A 421 -56.30 32.03 -1.72
C LEU A 421 -56.81 30.68 -1.19
N PHE A 422 -56.55 30.36 0.08
CA PHE A 422 -56.98 29.07 0.63
C PHE A 422 -58.47 29.01 0.93
N PHE A 423 -59.11 30.14 1.23
CA PHE A 423 -60.58 30.25 1.32
C PHE A 423 -61.24 29.89 -0.02
N ASN A 424 -60.75 30.47 -1.12
CA ASN A 424 -61.25 30.18 -2.47
C ASN A 424 -60.88 28.77 -2.95
N LEU A 425 -59.69 28.27 -2.60
CA LEU A 425 -59.30 26.88 -2.90
C LEU A 425 -60.22 25.87 -2.20
N LYS A 426 -60.63 26.14 -0.96
CA LYS A 426 -61.51 25.26 -0.17
C LYS A 426 -62.88 25.04 -0.82
N LYS A 427 -63.38 26.03 -1.58
CA LYS A 427 -64.64 25.93 -2.34
C LYS A 427 -64.60 24.84 -3.42
N ILE A 428 -63.40 24.51 -3.93
CA ILE A 428 -63.20 23.53 -5.00
C ILE A 428 -62.63 22.23 -4.45
N TRP A 429 -61.63 22.34 -3.57
CA TRP A 429 -60.97 21.23 -2.91
C TRP A 429 -61.12 21.35 -1.40
N ASN A 430 -62.08 20.61 -0.83
CA ASN A 430 -62.22 20.50 0.63
C ASN A 430 -60.93 20.00 1.29
N LYS A 431 -60.25 19.01 0.66
CA LYS A 431 -58.90 18.58 1.00
C LYS A 431 -58.03 18.34 -0.23
N PHE A 432 -56.72 18.47 -0.07
CA PHE A 432 -55.73 18.27 -1.13
C PHE A 432 -54.42 17.65 -0.63
N ASP A 433 -53.53 17.26 -1.54
CA ASP A 433 -52.35 16.43 -1.27
C ASP A 433 -51.03 17.20 -1.12
N GLY A 434 -51.08 18.53 -1.15
CA GLY A 434 -49.92 19.40 -0.94
C GLY A 434 -49.70 20.42 -2.04
N PHE A 435 -48.63 21.21 -1.91
CA PHE A 435 -48.34 22.30 -2.83
C PHE A 435 -46.85 22.45 -3.13
N VAL A 436 -46.56 23.05 -4.28
CA VAL A 436 -45.20 23.39 -4.71
C VAL A 436 -45.03 24.91 -4.66
N HIS A 437 -44.20 25.36 -3.73
CA HIS A 437 -43.80 26.74 -3.55
C HIS A 437 -42.60 27.09 -4.45
N SER A 438 -42.86 27.70 -5.60
CA SER A 438 -41.81 28.14 -6.55
C SER A 438 -41.71 29.66 -6.65
N ILE A 439 -41.84 30.36 -5.52
CA ILE A 439 -41.80 31.83 -5.44
C ILE A 439 -40.43 32.29 -4.92
N ALA A 440 -39.90 33.35 -5.52
CA ALA A 440 -38.69 34.03 -5.07
C ALA A 440 -38.65 35.45 -5.64
N TYR A 441 -38.25 36.42 -4.82
CA TYR A 441 -38.03 37.81 -5.24
C TYR A 441 -36.93 38.47 -4.42
N CYS A 442 -36.15 39.32 -5.08
CA CYS A 442 -35.20 40.25 -4.47
C CYS A 442 -34.98 41.39 -5.47
N PRO A 443 -34.88 42.66 -5.02
CA PRO A 443 -34.56 43.79 -5.89
C PRO A 443 -33.25 43.56 -6.67
N LYS A 444 -33.17 44.09 -7.90
CA LYS A 444 -32.03 43.79 -8.79
C LYS A 444 -30.72 44.39 -8.29
N GLU A 445 -30.81 45.57 -7.68
CA GLU A 445 -29.69 46.36 -7.15
C GLU A 445 -28.90 45.52 -6.13
N GLN A 446 -29.63 44.70 -5.37
CA GLN A 446 -29.13 43.84 -4.29
C GLN A 446 -28.39 42.59 -4.79
N MET A 447 -28.45 42.28 -6.09
CA MET A 447 -27.75 41.13 -6.70
C MET A 447 -26.43 41.51 -7.37
N HIS A 448 -26.09 42.79 -7.53
CA HIS A 448 -25.00 43.21 -8.41
C HIS A 448 -23.90 44.05 -7.75
N GLN A 449 -24.20 44.64 -6.61
CA GLN A 449 -23.26 45.47 -5.85
C GLN A 449 -22.53 44.66 -4.78
N ASP A 450 -21.56 45.31 -4.13
CA ASP A 450 -20.92 44.74 -2.94
C ASP A 450 -21.98 44.37 -1.90
N PHE A 451 -21.87 43.16 -1.35
CA PHE A 451 -22.90 42.64 -0.46
C PHE A 451 -23.02 43.47 0.81
N VAL A 452 -21.91 43.94 1.38
CA VAL A 452 -21.92 44.68 2.65
C VAL A 452 -22.45 46.10 2.44
N GLU A 453 -22.02 46.75 1.36
CA GLU A 453 -22.40 48.15 1.10
C GLU A 453 -23.84 48.30 0.57
N SER A 454 -24.35 47.33 -0.18
CA SER A 454 -25.67 47.43 -0.82
C SER A 454 -26.83 46.89 0.01
N SER A 455 -26.58 46.07 1.03
CA SER A 455 -27.64 45.42 1.80
C SER A 455 -28.34 46.40 2.74
N THR A 456 -29.67 46.52 2.62
CA THR A 456 -30.50 47.31 3.55
C THR A 456 -31.45 46.43 4.35
N LYS A 457 -31.97 46.95 5.46
CA LYS A 457 -32.95 46.24 6.29
C LYS A 457 -34.24 45.94 5.50
N GLU A 458 -34.67 46.88 4.67
CA GLU A 458 -35.86 46.78 3.84
C GLU A 458 -35.69 45.66 2.79
N SER A 459 -34.55 45.64 2.10
CA SER A 459 -34.28 44.60 1.10
C SER A 459 -34.11 43.21 1.73
N PHE A 460 -33.51 43.15 2.93
CA PHE A 460 -33.41 41.93 3.73
C PHE A 460 -34.78 41.36 4.09
N ASN A 461 -35.64 42.20 4.67
CA ASN A 461 -36.98 41.80 5.08
C ASN A 461 -37.81 41.35 3.87
N LEU A 462 -37.83 42.14 2.80
CA LEU A 462 -38.61 41.84 1.60
C LEU A 462 -38.19 40.50 0.95
N ALA A 463 -36.89 40.24 0.85
CA ALA A 463 -36.39 38.99 0.27
C ALA A 463 -36.77 37.77 1.12
N HIS A 464 -36.68 37.89 2.46
CA HIS A 464 -37.06 36.81 3.39
C HIS A 464 -38.57 36.60 3.43
N GLU A 465 -39.35 37.68 3.44
CA GLU A 465 -40.80 37.66 3.46
C GLU A 465 -41.36 36.91 2.24
N ILE A 466 -40.97 37.33 1.03
CA ILE A 466 -41.48 36.75 -0.22
C ILE A 466 -40.90 35.37 -0.51
N SER A 467 -39.62 35.13 -0.21
CA SER A 467 -38.94 33.91 -0.67
C SER A 467 -38.89 32.79 0.38
N SER A 468 -39.06 33.10 1.67
CA SER A 468 -38.97 32.14 2.78
C SER A 468 -40.23 32.10 3.65
N TYR A 469 -40.69 33.25 4.19
CA TYR A 469 -41.82 33.32 5.11
C TYR A 469 -43.14 32.95 4.43
N SER A 470 -43.36 33.37 3.18
CA SER A 470 -44.51 32.97 2.36
C SER A 470 -44.74 31.45 2.32
N PHE A 471 -43.67 30.63 2.31
CA PHE A 471 -43.79 29.17 2.36
C PHE A 471 -44.38 28.68 3.70
N LEU A 472 -43.97 29.30 4.81
CA LEU A 472 -44.53 29.02 6.13
C LEU A 472 -45.97 29.52 6.25
N SER A 473 -46.26 30.75 5.80
CA SER A 473 -47.61 31.33 5.86
C SER A 473 -48.60 30.48 5.05
N MET A 474 -48.24 30.06 3.83
CA MET A 474 -49.06 29.15 3.05
C MET A 474 -49.29 27.79 3.74
N ALA A 475 -48.28 27.24 4.40
CA ALA A 475 -48.42 25.99 5.15
C ALA A 475 -49.32 26.18 6.40
N ARG A 476 -49.23 27.33 7.08
CA ARG A 476 -50.06 27.69 8.23
C ARG A 476 -51.54 27.75 7.87
N GLU A 477 -51.88 28.43 6.77
CA GLU A 477 -53.27 28.57 6.32
C GLU A 477 -53.84 27.27 5.75
N SER A 478 -53.03 26.48 5.04
CA SER A 478 -53.51 25.24 4.40
C SER A 478 -53.54 24.01 5.30
N LYS A 479 -52.95 24.05 6.51
CA LYS A 479 -52.70 22.87 7.36
C LYS A 479 -53.94 22.02 7.66
N ASN A 480 -55.12 22.62 7.71
CA ASN A 480 -56.39 21.92 8.00
C ASN A 480 -57.03 21.29 6.75
N MET A 481 -56.60 21.70 5.56
CA MET A 481 -57.05 21.17 4.27
C MET A 481 -56.14 20.06 3.72
N LEU A 482 -54.97 19.84 4.32
CA LEU A 482 -54.02 18.82 3.86
C LEU A 482 -54.47 17.40 4.27
N ASN A 483 -54.41 16.48 3.32
CA ASN A 483 -54.57 15.04 3.58
C ASN A 483 -53.39 14.45 4.37
N LYS A 484 -53.59 13.24 4.91
CA LYS A 484 -52.49 12.43 5.46
C LYS A 484 -51.53 12.05 4.31
N PHE A 485 -50.23 12.10 4.57
CA PHE A 485 -49.16 11.85 3.58
C PHE A 485 -49.00 12.92 2.49
N SER A 486 -49.58 14.11 2.70
CA SER A 486 -49.37 15.27 1.83
C SER A 486 -47.90 15.70 1.75
N SER A 487 -47.54 16.35 0.65
CA SER A 487 -46.17 16.81 0.39
C SER A 487 -46.12 18.30 0.07
N LEU A 488 -45.37 19.04 0.89
CA LEU A 488 -45.03 20.44 0.65
C LEU A 488 -43.62 20.52 0.08
N ILE A 489 -43.47 21.13 -1.09
CA ILE A 489 -42.18 21.21 -1.78
C ILE A 489 -41.83 22.67 -2.03
N THR A 490 -40.58 23.05 -1.82
CA THR A 490 -40.07 24.38 -2.20
C THR A 490 -38.82 24.28 -3.08
N LEU A 491 -38.48 25.36 -3.78
CA LEU A 491 -37.29 25.43 -4.64
C LEU A 491 -36.18 26.27 -4.01
N SER A 492 -35.01 25.65 -3.87
CA SER A 492 -33.78 26.29 -3.40
C SER A 492 -32.70 26.25 -4.50
N TYR A 493 -31.53 26.77 -4.17
CA TYR A 493 -30.37 26.84 -5.03
C TYR A 493 -29.09 26.77 -4.21
N LEU A 494 -27.99 26.34 -4.82
CA LEU A 494 -26.69 26.13 -4.16
C LEU A 494 -26.18 27.35 -3.37
N GLY A 495 -26.65 28.55 -3.72
CA GLY A 495 -26.36 29.81 -3.02
C GLY A 495 -26.78 29.85 -1.54
N SER A 496 -27.61 28.93 -1.08
CA SER A 496 -28.00 28.78 0.34
C SER A 496 -26.88 28.22 1.22
N GLN A 497 -26.01 27.39 0.65
CA GLN A 497 -24.94 26.68 1.37
C GLN A 497 -23.55 27.23 1.02
N ARG A 498 -23.45 28.03 -0.05
CA ARG A 498 -22.19 28.56 -0.58
C ARG A 498 -22.37 29.95 -1.13
N VAL A 499 -21.31 30.75 -1.03
CA VAL A 499 -21.29 32.07 -1.66
C VAL A 499 -21.23 31.90 -3.19
N LEU A 500 -22.20 32.50 -3.87
CA LEU A 500 -22.22 32.62 -5.32
C LEU A 500 -22.18 34.10 -5.69
N SER A 501 -21.19 34.49 -6.50
CA SER A 501 -21.05 35.86 -6.98
C SER A 501 -22.31 36.30 -7.72
N ASN A 502 -22.77 37.51 -7.45
CA ASN A 502 -24.00 38.10 -7.99
C ASN A 502 -25.29 37.36 -7.59
N TYR A 503 -25.30 36.69 -6.42
CA TYR A 503 -26.49 36.06 -5.83
C TYR A 503 -26.87 36.67 -4.47
N ASN A 504 -25.88 37.19 -3.72
CA ASN A 504 -26.02 38.10 -2.57
C ASN A 504 -27.19 37.73 -1.63
N MET A 505 -28.12 38.68 -1.40
CA MET A 505 -29.28 38.57 -0.50
C MET A 505 -30.15 37.35 -0.74
N MET A 506 -30.25 36.87 -1.98
CA MET A 506 -31.02 35.67 -2.29
C MET A 506 -30.40 34.41 -1.66
N GLY A 507 -29.08 34.37 -1.47
CA GLY A 507 -28.41 33.27 -0.76
C GLY A 507 -28.92 33.11 0.67
N LEU A 508 -29.03 34.23 1.41
CA LEU A 508 -29.56 34.27 2.78
C LEU A 508 -31.04 33.87 2.82
N ALA A 509 -31.86 34.42 1.93
CA ALA A 509 -33.28 34.08 1.85
C ALA A 509 -33.48 32.59 1.53
N LYS A 510 -32.64 31.98 0.68
CA LYS A 510 -32.66 30.53 0.40
C LYS A 510 -32.14 29.69 1.57
N ALA A 511 -31.14 30.17 2.32
CA ALA A 511 -30.70 29.51 3.55
C ALA A 511 -31.82 29.51 4.62
N SER A 512 -32.50 30.64 4.79
CA SER A 512 -33.71 30.76 5.61
C SER A 512 -34.78 29.77 5.17
N LEU A 513 -35.07 29.70 3.86
CA LEU A 513 -36.06 28.77 3.29
C LEU A 513 -35.71 27.29 3.53
N GLU A 514 -34.43 26.91 3.39
CA GLU A 514 -33.98 25.55 3.69
C GLU A 514 -34.07 25.21 5.18
N SER A 515 -33.86 26.20 6.05
CA SER A 515 -34.12 26.04 7.49
C SER A 515 -35.60 25.84 7.75
N ASN A 516 -36.45 26.65 7.11
CA ASN A 516 -37.89 26.56 7.19
C ASN A 516 -38.40 25.16 6.81
N VAL A 517 -37.83 24.54 5.76
CA VAL A 517 -38.12 23.14 5.39
C VAL A 517 -37.90 22.17 6.56
N ARG A 518 -36.79 22.28 7.29
CA ARG A 518 -36.46 21.38 8.40
C ARG A 518 -37.40 21.57 9.59
N TYR A 519 -37.64 22.82 9.98
CA TYR A 519 -38.52 23.13 11.11
C TYR A 519 -39.99 22.80 10.81
N MET A 520 -40.47 23.12 9.60
CA MET A 520 -41.82 22.72 9.17
C MET A 520 -41.97 21.20 9.07
N ALA A 521 -40.94 20.48 8.60
CA ALA A 521 -40.96 19.01 8.57
C ALA A 521 -41.12 18.40 9.97
N HIS A 522 -40.42 18.95 10.97
CA HIS A 522 -40.57 18.54 12.36
C HIS A 522 -41.98 18.86 12.89
N ALA A 523 -42.46 20.09 12.69
CA ALA A 523 -43.76 20.55 13.21
C ALA A 523 -44.96 19.81 12.57
N LEU A 524 -44.92 19.59 11.25
CA LEU A 524 -46.02 18.96 10.50
C LEU A 524 -45.89 17.43 10.41
N GLY A 525 -44.73 16.87 10.77
CA GLY A 525 -44.47 15.44 10.75
C GLY A 525 -45.43 14.62 11.62
N LYS A 526 -45.86 15.16 12.78
CA LYS A 526 -46.87 14.53 13.65
C LYS A 526 -48.21 14.29 12.93
N LYS A 527 -48.52 15.08 11.90
CA LYS A 527 -49.71 14.93 11.05
C LYS A 527 -49.45 14.10 9.77
N ASN A 528 -48.27 13.47 9.66
CA ASN A 528 -47.78 12.76 8.47
C ASN A 528 -47.75 13.66 7.22
N ILE A 529 -47.44 14.95 7.37
CA ILE A 529 -47.22 15.86 6.25
C ILE A 529 -45.72 16.01 6.06
N ARG A 530 -45.27 15.87 4.82
CA ARG A 530 -43.85 15.90 4.46
C ARG A 530 -43.50 17.27 3.91
N VAL A 531 -42.32 17.76 4.25
CA VAL A 531 -41.82 19.05 3.77
C VAL A 531 -40.42 18.84 3.24
N ASN A 532 -40.18 19.17 1.97
CA ASN A 532 -38.88 18.98 1.33
C ASN A 532 -38.52 20.17 0.44
N GLY A 533 -37.24 20.35 0.18
CA GLY A 533 -36.73 21.33 -0.79
C GLY A 533 -36.05 20.64 -1.97
N ILE A 534 -36.09 21.27 -3.14
CA ILE A 534 -35.29 20.87 -4.29
C ILE A 534 -34.29 21.97 -4.60
N SER A 535 -32.99 21.68 -4.46
CA SER A 535 -31.92 22.58 -4.90
C SER A 535 -31.60 22.31 -6.37
N SER A 536 -32.12 23.14 -7.27
CA SER A 536 -31.89 22.98 -8.71
C SER A 536 -30.48 23.43 -9.12
N GLY A 537 -29.94 22.84 -10.20
CA GLY A 537 -28.80 23.44 -10.90
C GLY A 537 -29.14 24.76 -11.61
N PRO A 538 -28.15 25.49 -12.16
CA PRO A 538 -28.39 26.72 -12.90
C PRO A 538 -29.22 26.44 -14.17
N ILE A 539 -30.45 26.92 -14.19
CA ILE A 539 -31.39 26.82 -15.31
C ILE A 539 -31.84 28.22 -15.76
N LYS A 540 -31.97 28.42 -17.07
CA LYS A 540 -32.45 29.68 -17.64
C LYS A 540 -33.94 29.88 -17.36
N THR A 541 -34.24 30.76 -16.41
CA THR A 541 -35.58 31.23 -16.00
C THR A 541 -35.59 32.76 -16.00
N VAL A 542 -36.78 33.38 -15.86
CA VAL A 542 -36.90 34.85 -15.71
C VAL A 542 -36.03 35.36 -14.58
N SER A 543 -36.10 34.72 -13.41
CA SER A 543 -35.30 35.10 -12.24
C SER A 543 -33.80 34.93 -12.47
N SER A 544 -33.37 33.91 -13.22
CA SER A 544 -31.94 33.73 -13.49
C SER A 544 -31.33 34.79 -14.41
N TYR A 545 -32.15 35.45 -15.24
CA TYR A 545 -31.67 36.55 -16.10
C TYR A 545 -31.28 37.79 -15.31
N GLN A 546 -31.76 37.91 -14.07
CA GLN A 546 -31.35 38.96 -13.14
C GLN A 546 -29.96 38.70 -12.54
N ILE A 547 -29.33 37.55 -12.79
CA ILE A 547 -27.96 37.26 -12.33
C ILE A 547 -26.96 37.65 -13.42
N LYS A 548 -26.05 38.58 -13.11
CA LYS A 548 -25.02 39.03 -14.06
C LYS A 548 -24.14 37.85 -14.47
N ASN A 549 -23.84 37.73 -15.76
CA ASN A 549 -23.05 36.63 -16.33
C ASN A 549 -23.64 35.21 -16.13
N PHE A 550 -24.97 35.05 -15.96
CA PHE A 550 -25.58 33.73 -15.75
C PHE A 550 -25.22 32.68 -16.82
N SER A 551 -25.09 33.09 -18.08
CA SER A 551 -24.63 32.20 -19.17
C SER A 551 -23.24 31.59 -18.92
N LYS A 552 -22.34 32.31 -18.25
CA LYS A 552 -21.02 31.78 -17.84
C LYS A 552 -21.20 30.76 -16.73
N ILE A 553 -22.05 31.03 -15.73
CA ILE A 553 -22.39 30.09 -14.65
C ILE A 553 -22.96 28.79 -15.23
N GLN A 554 -23.84 28.88 -16.23
CA GLN A 554 -24.44 27.72 -16.88
C GLN A 554 -23.40 26.90 -17.68
N LYS A 555 -22.56 27.55 -18.50
CA LYS A 555 -21.45 26.89 -19.22
C LYS A 555 -20.47 26.22 -18.24
N TYR A 556 -20.19 26.89 -17.14
CA TYR A 556 -19.33 26.39 -16.07
C TYR A 556 -19.95 25.20 -15.34
N GLN A 557 -21.25 25.22 -15.05
CA GLN A 557 -21.93 24.04 -14.51
C GLN A 557 -21.83 22.85 -15.46
N LYS A 558 -21.99 23.05 -16.77
CA LYS A 558 -21.81 21.98 -17.75
C LYS A 558 -20.37 21.43 -17.75
N SER A 559 -19.36 22.30 -17.61
CA SER A 559 -17.96 21.84 -17.59
C SER A 559 -17.58 21.13 -16.28
N VAL A 560 -18.19 21.50 -15.14
CA VAL A 560 -17.82 20.99 -13.81
C VAL A 560 -18.70 19.81 -13.34
N SER A 561 -20.00 19.82 -13.64
CA SER A 561 -20.93 18.74 -13.28
C SER A 561 -20.46 17.36 -13.76
N PHE A 562 -20.89 16.29 -13.09
CA PHE A 562 -20.41 14.94 -13.41
C PHE A 562 -20.99 14.37 -14.71
N ILE A 563 -22.24 14.74 -15.03
CA ILE A 563 -22.98 14.31 -16.22
C ILE A 563 -22.63 15.17 -17.45
N LYS A 564 -21.88 16.28 -17.28
CA LYS A 564 -21.40 17.18 -18.35
C LYS A 564 -22.51 17.71 -19.27
N SER A 565 -23.70 17.95 -18.70
CA SER A 565 -24.89 18.43 -19.40
C SER A 565 -25.61 19.51 -18.61
N TYR A 566 -26.39 20.33 -19.31
CA TYR A 566 -27.26 21.33 -18.69
C TYR A 566 -28.42 20.65 -17.97
N ILE A 567 -28.79 21.19 -16.82
CA ILE A 567 -30.00 20.74 -16.12
C ILE A 567 -31.26 21.21 -16.87
N THR A 568 -32.31 20.39 -16.85
CA THR A 568 -33.58 20.68 -17.50
C THR A 568 -34.73 20.76 -16.48
N SER A 569 -35.74 21.58 -16.77
CA SER A 569 -36.93 21.69 -15.93
C SER A 569 -37.69 20.36 -15.80
N ARG A 570 -37.60 19.48 -16.80
CA ARG A 570 -38.12 18.11 -16.76
C ARG A 570 -37.46 17.25 -15.68
N GLN A 571 -36.14 17.33 -15.51
CA GLN A 571 -35.45 16.57 -14.46
C GLN A 571 -35.89 17.01 -13.06
N ILE A 572 -36.02 18.32 -12.86
CA ILE A 572 -36.54 18.90 -11.61
C ILE A 572 -38.00 18.46 -11.39
N GLY A 573 -38.82 18.52 -12.44
CA GLY A 573 -40.22 18.09 -12.41
C GLY A 573 -40.39 16.62 -12.05
N ASN A 574 -39.55 15.73 -12.57
CA ASN A 574 -39.61 14.31 -12.22
C ASN A 574 -39.34 14.07 -10.73
N VAL A 575 -38.37 14.79 -10.14
CA VAL A 575 -38.05 14.67 -8.71
C VAL A 575 -39.18 15.25 -7.86
N ALA A 576 -39.77 16.38 -8.28
CA ALA A 576 -40.95 16.94 -7.62
C ALA A 576 -42.13 15.96 -7.65
N ALA A 577 -42.39 15.31 -8.79
CA ALA A 577 -43.44 14.29 -8.91
C ALA A 577 -43.18 13.08 -7.99
N PHE A 578 -41.92 12.63 -7.87
CA PHE A 578 -41.53 11.59 -6.92
C PHE A 578 -41.77 12.03 -5.47
N LEU A 579 -41.41 13.26 -5.10
CA LEU A 579 -41.64 13.81 -3.76
C LEU A 579 -43.13 13.96 -3.44
N CYS A 580 -43.98 14.33 -4.41
CA CYS A 580 -45.43 14.34 -4.25
C CYS A 580 -46.05 12.93 -4.17
N SER A 581 -45.31 11.88 -4.53
CA SER A 581 -45.81 10.50 -4.52
C SER A 581 -45.68 9.82 -3.16
N ASN A 582 -46.43 8.73 -2.97
CA ASN A 582 -46.30 7.90 -1.77
C ASN A 582 -44.97 7.11 -1.73
N LEU A 583 -44.18 7.07 -2.81
CA LEU A 583 -42.87 6.40 -2.80
C LEU A 583 -41.83 7.13 -1.94
N SER A 584 -42.07 8.39 -1.61
CA SER A 584 -41.19 9.22 -0.79
C SER A 584 -41.73 9.44 0.62
N ILE A 585 -42.63 8.56 1.13
CA ILE A 585 -43.20 8.66 2.48
C ILE A 585 -42.12 8.78 3.57
N GLY A 586 -40.98 8.11 3.41
CA GLY A 586 -39.84 8.19 4.33
C GLY A 586 -38.94 9.42 4.15
N ILE A 587 -39.27 10.36 3.26
CA ILE A 587 -38.43 11.52 2.93
C ILE A 587 -39.15 12.80 3.35
N THR A 588 -38.63 13.44 4.39
CA THR A 588 -39.07 14.76 4.90
C THR A 588 -37.87 15.51 5.48
N GLY A 589 -37.97 16.84 5.57
CA GLY A 589 -36.90 17.73 6.07
C GLY A 589 -35.66 17.79 5.18
N SER A 590 -35.72 17.24 3.97
CA SER A 590 -34.56 17.03 3.12
C SER A 590 -34.47 18.05 1.98
N ILE A 591 -33.24 18.48 1.66
CA ILE A 591 -32.94 19.25 0.45
C ILE A 591 -32.33 18.31 -0.59
N ILE A 592 -33.07 18.04 -1.66
CA ILE A 592 -32.63 17.16 -2.75
C ILE A 592 -31.96 17.98 -3.84
N TYR A 593 -30.69 17.69 -4.13
CA TYR A 593 -29.94 18.34 -5.20
C TYR A 593 -30.29 17.72 -6.56
N VAL A 594 -30.71 18.58 -7.49
CA VAL A 594 -31.05 18.21 -8.87
C VAL A 594 -30.25 19.11 -9.82
N ASP A 595 -28.94 18.85 -9.91
CA ASP A 595 -27.97 19.75 -10.54
C ASP A 595 -26.90 19.04 -11.41
N ASN A 596 -27.10 17.75 -11.72
CA ASN A 596 -26.18 16.88 -12.46
C ASN A 596 -24.82 16.63 -11.73
N GLY A 597 -24.76 16.80 -10.40
CA GLY A 597 -23.56 16.65 -9.59
C GLY A 597 -22.70 17.91 -9.53
N PHE A 598 -23.32 19.08 -9.73
CA PHE A 598 -22.61 20.37 -9.73
C PHE A 598 -22.14 20.77 -8.33
N ASN A 599 -22.98 20.58 -7.31
CA ASN A 599 -22.67 20.81 -5.89
C ASN A 599 -21.38 20.09 -5.45
N LEU A 600 -21.19 18.84 -5.89
CA LEU A 600 -20.01 18.02 -5.60
C LEU A 600 -18.83 18.36 -6.54
N GLY A 601 -19.10 18.62 -7.82
CA GLY A 601 -18.05 18.95 -8.79
C GLY A 601 -17.23 20.19 -8.43
N LEU A 602 -17.85 21.18 -7.79
CA LEU A 602 -17.16 22.35 -7.24
C LEU A 602 -16.09 21.97 -6.19
N ILE A 603 -16.35 20.97 -5.34
CA ILE A 603 -15.40 20.48 -4.33
C ILE A 603 -14.17 19.83 -5.00
N ILE A 604 -14.41 19.01 -6.04
CA ILE A 604 -13.34 18.35 -6.80
C ILE A 604 -12.48 19.37 -7.56
N MET A 605 -13.08 20.47 -8.03
CA MET A 605 -12.33 21.50 -8.73
C MET A 605 -11.39 22.29 -7.81
N PHE A 606 -11.75 22.49 -6.53
CA PHE A 606 -10.79 23.02 -5.55
C PHE A 606 -9.60 22.07 -5.34
N GLN A 607 -9.78 20.75 -5.47
CA GLN A 607 -8.67 19.79 -5.41
C GLN A 607 -7.79 19.81 -6.68
N ASN A 608 -8.35 20.18 -7.83
CA ASN A 608 -7.72 20.16 -9.16
C ASN A 608 -7.54 21.56 -9.78
N ASN A 609 -7.47 22.62 -8.97
CA ASN A 609 -7.26 23.97 -9.48
C ASN A 609 -5.80 24.07 -10.01
N PRO A 610 -5.56 24.44 -11.28
CA PRO A 610 -4.21 24.60 -11.83
C PRO A 610 -3.37 25.62 -11.05
N LEU A 611 -4.02 26.69 -10.59
CA LEU A 611 -3.47 27.71 -9.71
C LEU A 611 -3.18 27.14 -8.33
N LEU A 612 -4.05 26.31 -7.74
CA LEU A 612 -3.73 25.60 -6.48
C LEU A 612 -2.65 24.54 -6.68
N LYS A 613 -2.53 23.92 -7.86
CA LYS A 613 -1.47 22.97 -8.19
C LYS A 613 -0.14 23.68 -8.39
N GLN A 614 -0.16 24.88 -8.97
CA GLN A 614 0.99 25.76 -9.13
C GLN A 614 1.37 26.40 -7.78
N LEU A 615 0.40 26.79 -6.96
CA LEU A 615 0.58 27.36 -5.63
C LEU A 615 1.00 26.28 -4.62
N LYS A 616 0.46 25.06 -4.69
CA LYS A 616 1.00 23.89 -3.98
C LYS A 616 2.40 23.54 -4.47
N LYS A 617 2.69 23.58 -5.77
CA LYS A 617 4.06 23.39 -6.27
C LYS A 617 5.00 24.50 -5.79
N ASN A 618 4.55 25.74 -5.69
CA ASN A 618 5.33 26.88 -5.21
C ASN A 618 5.54 26.79 -3.69
N LEU A 619 4.50 26.54 -2.92
CA LEU A 619 4.57 26.28 -1.47
C LEU A 619 5.45 25.06 -1.16
N HIS A 620 5.34 23.98 -1.94
CA HIS A 620 6.15 22.76 -1.82
C HIS A 620 7.60 22.94 -2.28
N LYS A 621 7.87 23.93 -3.15
CA LYS A 621 9.25 24.36 -3.47
C LYS A 621 9.84 25.21 -2.35
N GLN A 622 9.03 26.00 -1.65
CA GLN A 622 9.43 26.88 -0.55
C GLN A 622 9.55 26.15 0.80
N THR A 623 8.99 24.94 0.94
CA THR A 623 9.09 24.18 2.20
C THR A 623 10.52 23.67 2.40
N PRO A 624 11.15 23.89 3.56
CA PRO A 624 12.52 23.46 3.81
C PRO A 624 12.63 21.94 3.76
N ARG A 625 13.70 21.47 3.12
CA ARG A 625 14.07 20.06 3.08
C ARG A 625 15.26 19.82 3.99
N VAL A 626 15.21 18.70 4.69
CA VAL A 626 16.28 18.23 5.57
C VAL A 626 16.71 16.84 5.12
N GLU A 627 18.01 16.66 4.98
CA GLU A 627 18.61 15.37 4.65
C GLU A 627 19.16 14.73 5.91
N GLY A 628 18.89 13.44 6.10
CA GLY A 628 19.36 12.74 7.28
C GLY A 628 19.19 11.23 7.15
N ILE A 629 19.51 10.54 8.24
CA ILE A 629 19.41 9.09 8.34
C ILE A 629 18.18 8.72 9.17
N VAL A 630 17.35 7.82 8.66
CA VAL A 630 16.15 7.34 9.34
C VAL A 630 16.53 6.46 10.54
N LYS A 631 15.92 6.71 11.69
CA LYS A 631 16.00 5.91 12.92
C LYS A 631 14.61 5.42 13.29
N SER A 632 14.32 4.15 13.06
CA SER A 632 13.07 3.52 13.52
C SER A 632 13.02 3.34 15.03
N THR A 633 11.81 3.29 15.59
CA THR A 633 11.53 2.88 16.97
C THR A 633 10.56 1.69 16.99
N GLU A 634 10.52 0.95 18.09
CA GLU A 634 9.61 -0.20 18.26
C GLU A 634 8.12 0.20 18.26
N ARG A 635 7.80 1.47 18.54
CA ARG A 635 6.43 2.00 18.56
C ARG A 635 5.91 2.38 17.16
N GLY A 636 6.65 2.06 16.11
CA GLY A 636 6.27 2.26 14.71
C GLY A 636 6.50 3.66 14.15
N PHE A 637 6.86 4.66 14.98
CA PHE A 637 7.39 5.96 14.53
C PHE A 637 8.92 5.95 14.46
N GLY A 638 9.52 7.02 13.95
CA GLY A 638 10.97 7.14 13.88
C GLY A 638 11.43 8.58 13.96
N PHE A 639 12.73 8.78 13.73
CA PHE A 639 13.36 10.09 13.68
C PHE A 639 14.26 10.18 12.45
N LEU A 640 14.40 11.37 11.89
CA LEU A 640 15.40 11.69 10.87
C LEU A 640 16.54 12.42 11.55
N GLU A 641 17.67 11.74 11.70
CA GLU A 641 18.88 12.27 12.34
C GLU A 641 19.71 13.01 11.28
N VAL A 642 19.85 14.32 11.44
CA VAL A 642 20.62 15.18 10.52
C VAL A 642 22.05 15.33 11.02
N ASP A 643 22.21 15.51 12.33
CA ASP A 643 23.47 15.56 13.04
C ASP A 643 23.30 15.00 14.49
N PRO A 644 24.38 14.78 15.26
CA PRO A 644 24.29 14.16 16.59
C PRO A 644 23.44 14.91 17.63
N GLN A 645 23.14 16.19 17.41
CA GLN A 645 22.35 17.02 18.32
C GLN A 645 20.96 17.33 17.77
N LYS A 646 20.70 17.04 16.49
CA LYS A 646 19.49 17.46 15.78
C LYS A 646 18.81 16.31 15.06
N SER A 647 17.59 16.01 15.52
CA SER A 647 16.73 14.98 14.95
C SER A 647 15.28 15.46 14.81
N TYR A 648 14.61 14.99 13.76
CA TYR A 648 13.23 15.38 13.45
C TYR A 648 12.29 14.19 13.54
N PHE A 649 11.08 14.38 14.06
CA PHE A 649 10.14 13.28 14.25
C PHE A 649 9.52 12.79 12.92
N ILE A 650 9.55 11.48 12.68
CA ILE A 650 8.87 10.81 11.56
C ILE A 650 7.64 10.06 12.10
N PRO A 651 6.41 10.49 11.78
CA PRO A 651 5.19 9.82 12.25
C PRO A 651 5.07 8.36 11.76
N PRO A 652 4.32 7.48 12.46
CA PRO A 652 4.22 6.07 12.08
C PRO A 652 3.73 5.81 10.66
N LYS A 653 2.83 6.68 10.17
CA LYS A 653 2.34 6.63 8.80
C LYS A 653 3.44 6.84 7.76
N ASN A 654 4.41 7.70 8.08
CA ASN A 654 5.51 8.07 7.21
C ASN A 654 6.66 7.06 7.28
N MET A 655 6.88 6.45 8.45
CA MET A 655 7.83 5.36 8.64
C MET A 655 7.54 4.14 7.74
N LYS A 656 6.29 3.91 7.32
CA LYS A 656 5.96 2.81 6.40
C LYS A 656 6.56 2.97 4.98
N LYS A 657 7.05 4.16 4.62
CA LYS A 657 7.66 4.49 3.31
C LYS A 657 9.17 4.23 3.28
N VAL A 658 9.81 4.16 4.45
CA VAL A 658 11.26 4.11 4.64
C VAL A 658 11.61 2.95 5.56
N MET A 659 12.88 2.58 5.63
CA MET A 659 13.39 1.62 6.60
C MET A 659 14.44 2.28 7.50
N HIS A 660 14.76 1.62 8.61
CA HIS A 660 15.85 2.05 9.47
C HIS A 660 17.13 2.19 8.65
N GLY A 661 17.83 3.31 8.81
CA GLY A 661 19.11 3.59 8.18
C GLY A 661 19.05 4.12 6.76
N ASP A 662 17.87 4.33 6.17
CA ASP A 662 17.77 5.00 4.87
C ASP A 662 18.29 6.44 4.99
N LYS A 663 19.11 6.86 4.03
CA LYS A 663 19.43 8.28 3.85
C LYS A 663 18.37 8.88 2.95
N ILE A 664 17.62 9.85 3.47
CA ILE A 664 16.48 10.46 2.77
C ILE A 664 16.57 11.98 2.80
N SER A 665 15.95 12.61 1.81
CA SER A 665 15.52 14.01 1.87
C SER A 665 14.05 14.03 2.27
N ALA A 666 13.71 14.80 3.29
CA ALA A 666 12.36 14.90 3.84
C ALA A 666 11.90 16.35 3.97
N LEU A 667 10.60 16.57 3.80
CA LEU A 667 9.97 17.89 3.97
C LEU A 667 9.72 18.17 5.44
N LEU A 668 10.27 19.28 5.95
CA LEU A 668 10.06 19.73 7.31
C LEU A 668 8.71 20.46 7.44
N LYS A 669 7.91 20.09 8.44
CA LYS A 669 6.63 20.70 8.78
C LYS A 669 6.56 20.96 10.28
N ILE A 670 5.95 22.07 10.67
CA ILE A 670 5.70 22.41 12.07
C ILE A 670 4.21 22.12 12.35
N GLU A 671 3.94 21.19 13.26
CA GLU A 671 2.58 20.88 13.73
C GLU A 671 2.52 21.03 15.25
N LYS A 672 1.69 21.94 15.77
CA LYS A 672 1.47 22.13 17.22
C LYS A 672 2.78 22.23 18.02
N ASP A 673 3.66 23.13 17.58
CA ASP A 673 4.99 23.39 18.16
C ASP A 673 5.98 22.21 18.12
N ARG A 674 5.74 21.20 17.27
CA ARG A 674 6.68 20.10 17.02
C ARG A 674 7.10 20.03 15.56
N GLU A 675 8.40 19.90 15.35
CA GLU A 675 9.01 19.72 14.04
C GLU A 675 8.89 18.24 13.61
N ILE A 676 8.12 18.01 12.55
CA ILE A 676 7.91 16.68 11.94
C ILE A 676 8.44 16.67 10.51
N VAL A 677 8.82 15.49 10.02
CA VAL A 677 9.32 15.34 8.65
C VAL A 677 8.55 14.28 7.85
N ASP A 678 8.37 14.56 6.55
CA ASP A 678 7.72 13.68 5.58
C ASP A 678 8.74 13.20 4.54
N PRO A 679 9.11 11.91 4.52
CA PRO A 679 10.04 11.34 3.55
C PRO A 679 9.61 11.58 2.10
N GLU A 680 10.49 12.19 1.29
CA GLU A 680 10.21 12.55 -0.11
C GLU A 680 11.12 11.78 -1.08
N ILE A 681 12.44 11.89 -0.91
CA ILE A 681 13.43 11.35 -1.84
C ILE A 681 14.33 10.36 -1.09
N LEU A 682 14.52 9.18 -1.67
CA LEU A 682 15.56 8.25 -1.24
C LEU A 682 16.88 8.68 -1.84
N ILE A 683 17.83 9.08 -1.00
CA ILE A 683 19.21 9.39 -1.42
C ILE A 683 19.99 8.09 -1.48
N GLU A 684 19.95 7.32 -0.40
CA GLU A 684 20.62 6.03 -0.33
C GLU A 684 19.80 5.02 0.49
N PRO A 685 19.43 3.86 -0.09
CA PRO A 685 18.79 2.80 0.68
C PRO A 685 19.76 2.17 1.67
N PHE A 686 19.27 1.87 2.87
CA PHE A 686 20.02 1.11 3.86
C PHE A 686 20.39 -0.29 3.38
N LEU A 687 19.41 -0.97 2.76
CA LEU A 687 19.60 -2.30 2.18
C LEU A 687 19.81 -2.20 0.67
N LYS A 688 21.01 -2.57 0.21
CA LYS A 688 21.33 -2.78 -1.22
C LYS A 688 21.53 -4.25 -1.52
N ARG A 689 22.56 -4.85 -0.92
CA ARG A 689 22.81 -6.30 -0.85
C ARG A 689 22.83 -6.66 0.63
N PHE A 690 22.01 -7.61 1.05
CA PHE A 690 21.87 -7.97 2.45
C PHE A 690 21.69 -9.47 2.62
N VAL A 691 21.89 -9.94 3.85
CA VAL A 691 21.68 -11.32 4.24
C VAL A 691 20.41 -11.37 5.09
N GLY A 692 19.64 -12.44 4.93
CA GLY A 692 18.46 -12.64 5.76
C GLY A 692 18.00 -14.08 5.76
N LYS A 693 17.12 -14.38 6.72
CA LYS A 693 16.55 -15.70 6.91
C LYS A 693 15.30 -15.84 6.05
N ILE A 694 15.20 -16.95 5.33
CA ILE A 694 14.06 -17.25 4.47
C ILE A 694 12.87 -17.72 5.31
N GLU A 695 11.69 -17.18 5.00
CA GLU A 695 10.40 -17.64 5.51
C GLU A 695 9.46 -17.91 4.33
N LYS A 696 8.92 -19.13 4.25
CA LYS A 696 7.98 -19.53 3.21
C LYS A 696 6.56 -19.55 3.79
N LYS A 697 5.66 -18.73 3.23
CA LYS A 697 4.22 -18.70 3.56
C LYS A 697 3.42 -18.70 2.26
N ASP A 698 2.43 -19.59 2.16
CA ASP A 698 1.50 -19.69 1.01
C ASP A 698 2.17 -19.65 -0.37
N ASN A 699 3.23 -20.46 -0.55
CA ASN A 699 4.06 -20.53 -1.78
C ASN A 699 4.80 -19.24 -2.18
N LYS A 700 4.84 -18.21 -1.34
CA LYS A 700 5.68 -17.02 -1.51
C LYS A 700 6.88 -17.09 -0.56
N LEU A 701 8.03 -16.64 -1.05
CA LEU A 701 9.25 -16.52 -0.26
C LEU A 701 9.34 -15.10 0.29
N PHE A 702 9.68 -15.02 1.57
CA PHE A 702 10.01 -13.80 2.25
C PHE A 702 11.42 -13.92 2.80
N ILE A 703 12.12 -12.80 2.86
CA ILE A 703 13.41 -12.71 3.53
C ILE A 703 13.28 -11.72 4.67
N LEU A 704 13.63 -12.17 5.87
CA LEU A 704 13.78 -11.32 7.04
C LEU A 704 15.23 -10.86 7.08
N PRO A 705 15.53 -9.58 6.79
CA PRO A 705 16.90 -9.08 6.87
C PRO A 705 17.48 -9.34 8.25
N ASP A 706 18.71 -9.82 8.33
CA ASP A 706 19.42 -10.04 9.60
C ASP A 706 19.96 -8.71 10.15
N TYR A 707 19.01 -7.80 10.43
CA TYR A 707 19.28 -6.50 11.00
C TYR A 707 18.40 -6.29 12.24
N PRO A 708 19.01 -6.03 13.41
CA PRO A 708 18.33 -5.88 14.70
C PRO A 708 17.19 -4.85 14.74
N PHE A 709 17.25 -3.81 13.90
CA PHE A 709 16.25 -2.73 13.82
C PHE A 709 15.21 -2.93 12.70
N LEU A 710 15.28 -4.05 11.97
CA LEU A 710 14.39 -4.42 10.86
C LEU A 710 13.58 -5.69 11.17
N LYS A 711 13.40 -6.04 12.44
CA LYS A 711 12.74 -7.27 12.90
C LYS A 711 11.34 -7.48 12.32
N ASP A 712 10.60 -6.39 12.10
CA ASP A 712 9.24 -6.41 11.55
C ASP A 712 9.19 -6.17 10.03
N LEU A 713 10.35 -5.92 9.39
CA LEU A 713 10.43 -5.64 7.96
C LEU A 713 10.54 -6.95 7.18
N ILE A 714 9.38 -7.49 6.80
CA ILE A 714 9.29 -8.64 5.92
C ILE A 714 9.41 -8.16 4.47
N ILE A 715 10.45 -8.59 3.76
CA ILE A 715 10.68 -8.24 2.36
C ILE A 715 10.27 -9.43 1.48
N ILE A 716 9.39 -9.18 0.52
CA ILE A 716 9.00 -10.20 -0.46
C ILE A 716 10.22 -10.51 -1.32
N CYS A 717 10.59 -11.78 -1.43
CA CYS A 717 11.75 -12.17 -2.22
C CYS A 717 11.41 -13.19 -3.30
N TYR A 718 12.23 -13.20 -4.35
CA TYR A 718 12.13 -14.16 -5.44
C TYR A 718 13.51 -14.70 -5.80
N PRO A 719 13.63 -16.01 -6.09
CA PRO A 719 14.90 -16.60 -6.48
C PRO A 719 15.30 -16.12 -7.87
N LYS A 720 16.58 -15.81 -8.06
CA LYS A 720 17.16 -15.60 -9.38
C LYS A 720 16.95 -16.86 -10.23
N LYS A 721 16.72 -16.69 -11.55
CA LYS A 721 16.20 -17.69 -12.52
C LYS A 721 16.82 -19.11 -12.53
N ASN A 722 17.90 -19.38 -11.80
CA ASN A 722 18.55 -20.68 -11.68
C ASN A 722 18.43 -21.33 -10.28
N CYS A 723 17.72 -20.72 -9.32
CA CYS A 723 17.70 -21.15 -7.91
C CYS A 723 16.30 -21.49 -7.37
N THR A 724 15.37 -21.95 -8.21
CA THR A 724 13.93 -22.07 -7.87
C THR A 724 13.59 -23.18 -6.87
N ASN A 725 14.45 -24.19 -6.67
CA ASN A 725 14.17 -25.36 -5.83
C ASN A 725 15.04 -25.49 -4.57
N LEU A 726 15.80 -24.46 -4.19
CA LEU A 726 16.84 -24.58 -3.14
C LEU A 726 16.42 -24.10 -1.75
N PHE A 727 15.50 -23.14 -1.63
CA PHE A 727 15.28 -22.44 -0.36
C PHE A 727 14.09 -22.98 0.44
N GLN A 728 14.35 -23.35 1.70
CA GLN A 728 13.39 -23.74 2.71
C GLN A 728 13.27 -22.68 3.81
N THR A 729 12.18 -22.73 4.57
CA THR A 729 12.02 -21.89 5.76
C THR A 729 13.14 -22.21 6.74
N GLY A 730 13.96 -21.21 7.09
CA GLY A 730 15.11 -21.42 7.96
C GLY A 730 16.44 -21.08 7.33
N ASP A 731 16.53 -21.12 6.00
CA ASP A 731 17.79 -20.97 5.28
C ASP A 731 18.29 -19.52 5.30
N TRP A 732 19.62 -19.38 5.27
CA TRP A 732 20.29 -18.09 5.14
C TRP A 732 20.60 -17.82 3.69
N ALA A 733 20.11 -16.69 3.18
CA ALA A 733 20.30 -16.32 1.79
C ALA A 733 20.82 -14.88 1.66
N VAL A 734 21.63 -14.66 0.63
CA VAL A 734 22.01 -13.32 0.20
C VAL A 734 20.97 -12.80 -0.77
N ALA A 735 20.48 -11.58 -0.55
CA ALA A 735 19.50 -10.92 -1.39
C ALA A 735 19.93 -9.50 -1.79
N ASN A 736 19.51 -9.06 -2.97
CA ASN A 736 19.60 -7.67 -3.39
C ASN A 736 18.22 -7.00 -3.29
N LEU A 737 18.12 -5.83 -2.65
CA LEU A 737 16.89 -5.05 -2.70
C LEU A 737 16.70 -4.50 -4.12
N VAL A 738 15.58 -4.85 -4.74
CA VAL A 738 15.24 -4.45 -6.11
C VAL A 738 14.16 -3.36 -6.13
N GLN A 739 13.25 -3.37 -5.14
CA GLN A 739 12.20 -2.36 -5.03
C GLN A 739 12.21 -1.69 -3.67
N HIS A 740 12.16 -0.35 -3.69
CA HIS A 740 12.07 0.51 -2.50
C HIS A 740 10.87 1.46 -2.64
N LYS A 741 10.13 1.69 -1.55
CA LYS A 741 8.86 2.44 -1.61
C LYS A 741 9.02 3.92 -1.99
N LEU A 742 10.08 4.58 -1.53
CA LEU A 742 10.41 5.95 -1.95
C LEU A 742 10.80 6.09 -3.44
N ASN A 743 11.11 5.00 -4.15
CA ASN A 743 11.34 5.02 -5.60
C ASN A 743 10.05 4.83 -6.43
N GLY A 744 8.88 4.93 -5.79
CA GLY A 744 7.56 4.81 -6.43
C GLY A 744 6.97 3.39 -6.43
N HIS A 745 7.61 2.42 -5.77
CA HIS A 745 7.10 1.05 -5.61
C HIS A 745 6.16 0.93 -4.41
N SER A 746 5.21 -0.02 -4.44
CA SER A 746 4.23 -0.23 -3.36
C SER A 746 4.77 -1.08 -2.20
N VAL A 747 5.82 -1.88 -2.46
CA VAL A 747 6.40 -2.85 -1.53
C VAL A 747 7.92 -2.78 -1.54
N PHE A 748 8.54 -3.32 -0.49
CA PHE A 748 9.95 -3.66 -0.52
C PHE A 748 10.07 -5.06 -1.13
N SER A 749 10.91 -5.23 -2.16
CA SER A 749 11.17 -6.55 -2.75
C SER A 749 12.65 -6.78 -2.97
N ALA A 750 13.09 -8.04 -2.85
CA ALA A 750 14.47 -8.43 -3.03
C ALA A 750 14.63 -9.67 -3.94
N GLU A 751 15.73 -9.73 -4.70
CA GLU A 751 16.12 -10.89 -5.49
C GLU A 751 17.12 -11.73 -4.69
N LEU A 752 16.85 -13.03 -4.49
CA LEU A 752 17.78 -13.96 -3.85
C LEU A 752 18.89 -14.34 -4.84
N ILE A 753 20.14 -14.17 -4.42
CA ILE A 753 21.33 -14.31 -5.27
C ILE A 753 21.98 -15.68 -5.08
N GLU A 754 22.28 -16.05 -3.85
CA GLU A 754 23.03 -17.24 -3.48
C GLU A 754 22.57 -17.74 -2.10
N GLU A 755 22.61 -19.06 -1.93
CA GLU A 755 22.50 -19.72 -0.62
C GLU A 755 23.84 -19.56 0.12
N ILE A 756 23.79 -19.18 1.39
CA ILE A 756 24.99 -19.13 2.21
C ILE A 756 25.31 -20.55 2.67
N LEU A 757 26.46 -21.07 2.24
CA LEU A 757 27.02 -22.37 2.63
C LEU A 757 26.86 -22.63 4.13
N SER A 758 26.31 -23.81 4.47
CA SER A 758 26.09 -24.24 5.85
C SER A 758 27.35 -24.14 6.71
N GLU A 759 27.20 -23.69 7.97
CA GLU A 759 28.28 -23.68 8.98
C GLU A 759 28.99 -25.03 9.10
N ASN A 760 28.30 -26.11 8.75
CA ASN A 760 28.75 -27.48 8.82
C ASN A 760 30.01 -27.75 7.94
N ILE A 761 30.11 -27.12 6.77
CA ILE A 761 31.20 -27.36 5.81
C ILE A 761 32.52 -26.72 6.26
N CYS A 762 32.44 -25.55 6.91
CA CYS A 762 33.61 -24.82 7.40
C CYS A 762 34.01 -25.21 8.84
N SER A 763 33.10 -25.83 9.60
CA SER A 763 33.36 -26.25 10.98
C SER A 763 34.38 -27.40 11.05
N LEU A 764 35.30 -27.32 12.02
CA LEU A 764 36.34 -28.32 12.26
C LEU A 764 35.81 -29.48 13.12
N ILE A 765 34.87 -30.24 12.55
CA ILE A 765 34.18 -31.35 13.22
C ILE A 765 35.17 -32.50 13.49
N PRO A 766 35.11 -33.13 14.69
CA PRO A 766 35.96 -34.27 15.01
C PRO A 766 35.83 -35.41 14.00
N ASN A 767 36.96 -36.05 13.71
CA ASN A 767 37.10 -37.20 12.83
C ASN A 767 36.73 -36.96 11.36
N GLU A 768 36.46 -35.73 10.96
CA GLU A 768 36.21 -35.37 9.58
C GLU A 768 37.37 -34.59 8.96
N ARG A 769 37.63 -34.84 7.67
CA ARG A 769 38.67 -34.14 6.92
C ARG A 769 38.17 -32.74 6.54
N ARG A 770 38.95 -31.71 6.87
CA ARG A 770 38.61 -30.30 6.61
C ARG A 770 39.79 -29.51 6.05
N PRO A 771 39.55 -28.60 5.09
CA PRO A 771 40.60 -27.73 4.56
C PRO A 771 40.83 -26.56 5.52
N VAL A 772 42.10 -26.22 5.75
CA VAL A 772 42.49 -25.09 6.61
C VAL A 772 43.60 -24.26 5.98
N LEU A 773 43.60 -22.98 6.35
CA LEU A 773 44.79 -22.14 6.28
C LEU A 773 45.50 -22.30 7.64
N ALA A 774 46.73 -22.78 7.63
CA ALA A 774 47.52 -23.06 8.82
C ALA A 774 48.76 -22.16 8.87
N CYS A 775 49.32 -22.00 10.07
CA CYS A 775 50.56 -21.28 10.30
C CYS A 775 51.46 -22.09 11.25
N SER A 776 52.73 -22.23 10.90
CA SER A 776 53.77 -22.78 11.77
C SER A 776 54.54 -21.64 12.44
N ILE A 777 54.71 -21.71 13.76
CA ILE A 777 55.26 -20.63 14.58
C ILE A 777 56.22 -21.22 15.61
N THR A 778 57.43 -20.67 15.71
CA THR A 778 58.41 -21.02 16.74
C THR A 778 58.37 -20.03 17.90
N ILE A 779 58.27 -20.54 19.13
CA ILE A 779 58.14 -19.73 20.35
C ILE A 779 59.26 -20.12 21.32
N ASN A 780 60.01 -19.13 21.78
CA ASN A 780 61.13 -19.33 22.70
C ASN A 780 60.62 -19.65 24.11
N LYS A 781 61.46 -20.29 24.94
CA LYS A 781 61.13 -20.65 26.34
C LYS A 781 60.73 -19.44 27.21
N ASN A 782 61.20 -18.24 26.87
CA ASN A 782 60.83 -16.99 27.54
C ASN A 782 59.48 -16.40 27.07
N GLY A 783 58.78 -17.09 26.17
CA GLY A 783 57.51 -16.65 25.59
C GLY A 783 57.63 -15.70 24.41
N ASN A 784 58.84 -15.35 23.95
CA ASN A 784 59.00 -14.50 22.76
C ASN A 784 58.66 -15.26 21.47
N ILE A 785 58.06 -14.57 20.50
CA ILE A 785 57.72 -15.14 19.19
C ILE A 785 58.91 -14.94 18.25
N SER A 786 59.37 -16.01 17.58
CA SER A 786 60.44 -15.92 16.59
C SER A 786 59.97 -15.20 15.31
N ASN A 787 60.89 -14.59 14.57
CA ASN A 787 60.60 -13.91 13.31
C ASN A 787 60.29 -14.86 12.14
N ILE A 788 60.45 -16.18 12.35
CA ILE A 788 60.20 -17.20 11.34
C ILE A 788 58.78 -17.71 11.52
N ALA A 789 57.93 -17.46 10.52
CA ALA A 789 56.57 -17.96 10.48
C ALA A 789 56.17 -18.30 9.04
N ASP A 790 55.61 -19.50 8.87
CA ASP A 790 55.21 -20.02 7.57
C ASP A 790 53.72 -20.26 7.52
N PHE A 791 53.04 -19.60 6.58
CA PHE A 791 51.62 -19.82 6.29
C PHE A 791 51.49 -20.80 5.12
N PHE A 792 50.59 -21.78 5.25
CA PHE A 792 50.39 -22.81 4.23
C PHE A 792 48.94 -23.33 4.23
N LEU A 793 48.54 -23.93 3.11
CA LEU A 793 47.26 -24.62 2.96
C LEU A 793 47.42 -26.08 3.38
N ALA A 794 46.48 -26.58 4.19
CA ALA A 794 46.54 -27.95 4.69
C ALA A 794 45.16 -28.60 4.77
N TRP A 795 45.17 -29.93 4.86
CA TRP A 795 44.01 -30.72 5.28
C TRP A 795 44.27 -31.22 6.69
N ILE A 796 43.30 -31.03 7.58
CA ILE A 796 43.38 -31.55 8.95
C ILE A 796 42.18 -32.44 9.27
N ILE A 797 42.35 -33.27 10.29
CA ILE A 797 41.29 -34.04 10.93
C ILE A 797 41.38 -33.75 12.42
N SER A 798 40.40 -33.02 12.95
CA SER A 798 40.31 -32.79 14.39
C SER A 798 40.12 -34.13 15.10
N LYS A 799 40.87 -34.40 16.17
CA LYS A 799 40.80 -35.70 16.86
C LYS A 799 39.74 -35.76 17.94
N GLU A 800 39.37 -34.61 18.51
CA GLU A 800 38.38 -34.53 19.57
C GLU A 800 37.81 -33.11 19.66
N LYS A 801 36.56 -32.98 20.12
CA LYS A 801 35.95 -31.69 20.47
C LYS A 801 36.01 -31.55 21.98
N LEU A 802 36.78 -30.58 22.45
CA LEU A 802 37.00 -30.35 23.87
C LEU A 802 36.15 -29.16 24.36
N SER A 803 35.64 -29.25 25.58
CA SER A 803 34.97 -28.12 26.24
C SER A 803 35.97 -27.34 27.11
N TYR A 804 35.78 -26.03 27.23
CA TYR A 804 36.62 -25.20 28.10
C TYR A 804 36.50 -25.60 29.57
N GLU A 805 35.31 -26.01 29.99
CA GLU A 805 35.02 -26.39 31.36
C GLU A 805 35.74 -27.67 31.73
N ASP A 806 35.63 -28.70 30.90
CA ASP A 806 36.26 -30.01 31.11
C ASP A 806 37.78 -29.91 31.14
N VAL A 807 38.38 -29.19 30.18
CA VAL A 807 39.84 -28.99 30.14
C VAL A 807 40.32 -28.19 31.35
N SER A 808 39.59 -27.15 31.77
CA SER A 808 39.95 -26.37 32.95
C SER A 808 39.82 -27.20 34.22
N ASN A 809 38.75 -27.98 34.33
CA ASN A 809 38.48 -28.93 35.41
C ASN A 809 39.64 -29.92 35.55
N TRP A 810 40.04 -30.55 34.45
CA TRP A 810 41.15 -31.50 34.45
C TRP A 810 42.49 -30.87 34.87
N ILE A 811 42.89 -29.72 34.30
CA ILE A 811 44.15 -29.04 34.66
C ILE A 811 44.13 -28.58 36.13
N GLU A 812 43.00 -28.07 36.61
CA GLU A 812 42.83 -27.58 37.98
C GLU A 812 42.50 -28.69 38.99
N LYS A 813 42.49 -29.96 38.55
CA LYS A 813 42.16 -31.15 39.37
C LYS A 813 40.78 -31.07 40.04
N LYS A 814 39.76 -30.65 39.28
CA LYS A 814 38.36 -30.55 39.70
C LYS A 814 37.49 -31.38 38.75
N GLY A 815 36.49 -32.11 39.25
CA GLY A 815 35.58 -32.90 38.42
C GLY A 815 36.15 -34.27 37.97
N CYS A 816 35.38 -34.99 37.15
CA CYS A 816 35.66 -36.39 36.78
C CYS A 816 36.05 -36.60 35.30
N TRP A 817 36.07 -35.54 34.48
CA TRP A 817 36.43 -35.67 33.06
C TRP A 817 37.95 -35.78 32.88
N GLU A 818 38.38 -36.68 32.01
CA GLU A 818 39.78 -36.83 31.59
C GLU A 818 39.90 -36.96 30.06
N PRO A 819 41.03 -36.52 29.45
CA PRO A 819 41.24 -36.65 28.02
C PRO A 819 41.22 -38.12 27.57
N SER A 820 40.50 -38.41 26.48
CA SER A 820 40.29 -39.78 25.99
C SER A 820 41.56 -40.54 25.61
N LYS A 821 42.65 -39.83 25.28
CA LYS A 821 43.93 -40.39 24.81
C LYS A 821 45.12 -39.65 25.41
N LYS A 822 46.19 -40.39 25.68
CA LYS A 822 47.46 -39.83 26.20
C LYS A 822 48.11 -38.81 25.25
N SER A 823 47.90 -38.94 23.94
CA SER A 823 48.37 -37.93 22.97
C SER A 823 47.64 -36.58 23.11
N ILE A 824 46.34 -36.60 23.42
CA ILE A 824 45.52 -35.40 23.64
C ILE A 824 45.89 -34.76 24.98
N GLN A 825 46.09 -35.59 26.01
CA GLN A 825 46.63 -35.15 27.30
C GLN A 825 47.94 -34.37 27.13
N ASN A 826 48.91 -34.93 26.40
CA ASN A 826 50.19 -34.28 26.13
C ASN A 826 50.03 -32.95 25.38
N GLN A 827 49.14 -32.89 24.38
CA GLN A 827 48.84 -31.65 23.66
C GLN A 827 48.26 -30.56 24.57
N ILE A 828 47.31 -30.90 25.44
CA ILE A 828 46.73 -29.95 26.41
C ILE A 828 47.82 -29.41 27.35
N LEU A 829 48.72 -30.27 27.86
CA LEU A 829 49.81 -29.86 28.74
C LEU A 829 50.83 -28.96 28.03
N LEU A 830 51.17 -29.23 26.77
CA LEU A 830 52.04 -28.37 25.97
C LEU A 830 51.42 -26.98 25.75
N LEU A 831 50.13 -26.93 25.38
CA LEU A 831 49.40 -25.68 25.21
C LEU A 831 49.27 -24.90 26.53
N TYR A 832 49.11 -25.60 27.65
CA TYR A 832 49.11 -25.00 28.99
C TYR A 832 50.46 -24.37 29.33
N GLN A 833 51.58 -25.08 29.10
CA GLN A 833 52.92 -24.55 29.30
C GLN A 833 53.19 -23.32 28.42
N LEU A 834 52.76 -23.38 27.14
CA LEU A 834 52.87 -22.25 26.23
C LEU A 834 52.10 -21.02 26.76
N CYS A 835 50.86 -21.23 27.23
CA CYS A 835 50.03 -20.18 27.79
C CYS A 835 50.70 -19.49 28.99
N LEU A 836 51.27 -20.26 29.93
CA LEU A 836 51.96 -19.70 31.09
C LEU A 836 53.16 -18.83 30.69
N SER A 837 53.98 -19.32 29.77
CA SER A 837 55.14 -18.57 29.25
C SER A 837 54.71 -17.28 28.56
N ARG A 838 53.63 -17.31 27.77
CA ARG A 838 53.09 -16.13 27.09
C ARG A 838 52.47 -15.11 28.03
N ILE A 839 51.73 -15.53 29.05
CA ILE A 839 51.19 -14.63 30.09
C ILE A 839 52.34 -13.94 30.83
N LYS A 840 53.41 -14.68 31.18
CA LYS A 840 54.59 -14.11 31.82
C LYS A 840 55.25 -13.05 30.94
N TRP A 841 55.41 -13.33 29.64
CA TRP A 841 55.95 -12.38 28.68
C TRP A 841 55.06 -11.14 28.54
N ARG A 842 53.74 -11.30 28.37
CA ARG A 842 52.79 -10.19 28.20
C ARG A 842 52.73 -9.27 29.42
N LYS A 843 52.87 -9.79 30.64
CA LYS A 843 52.93 -8.98 31.86
C LYS A 843 54.10 -7.98 31.86
N LEU A 844 55.22 -8.34 31.24
CA LEU A 844 56.43 -7.51 31.20
C LEU A 844 56.45 -6.58 29.97
N HIS A 845 55.99 -7.05 28.82
CA HIS A 845 56.21 -6.38 27.54
C HIS A 845 54.94 -5.83 26.86
N ALA A 846 53.75 -6.14 27.37
CA ALA A 846 52.48 -5.78 26.74
C ALA A 846 51.40 -5.44 27.80
N VAL A 847 50.15 -5.32 27.37
CA VAL A 847 49.02 -5.10 28.28
C VAL A 847 48.31 -6.42 28.55
N LEU A 848 48.16 -6.77 29.83
CA LEU A 848 47.27 -7.84 30.30
C LEU A 848 45.99 -7.21 30.86
N PHE A 849 44.83 -7.64 30.34
CA PHE A 849 43.55 -7.21 30.87
C PHE A 849 43.20 -8.01 32.13
N LYS A 850 42.56 -7.34 33.10
CA LYS A 850 41.90 -8.01 34.24
C LYS A 850 40.73 -8.83 33.69
N ASP A 851 40.58 -10.07 34.16
CA ASP A 851 39.48 -10.95 33.75
C ASP A 851 38.15 -10.29 34.12
N SER A 852 37.23 -10.20 33.16
CA SER A 852 35.86 -9.75 33.38
C SER A 852 34.92 -10.94 33.56
N LEU A 853 33.88 -10.78 34.39
CA LEU A 853 32.79 -11.74 34.48
C LEU A 853 31.98 -11.73 33.17
N GLU A 854 31.80 -12.91 32.57
CA GLU A 854 30.89 -13.12 31.44
C GLU A 854 29.57 -13.69 31.95
N TYR A 855 28.47 -13.33 31.29
CA TYR A 855 27.12 -13.69 31.71
C TYR A 855 26.41 -14.41 30.58
N ARG A 856 25.97 -15.65 30.80
CA ARG A 856 25.28 -16.46 29.80
C ARG A 856 23.84 -16.72 30.19
N PHE A 857 22.92 -16.37 29.30
CA PHE A 857 21.50 -16.69 29.45
C PHE A 857 21.24 -18.18 29.20
N GLN A 858 20.51 -18.80 30.13
CA GLN A 858 19.94 -20.13 29.94
C GLN A 858 18.50 -20.02 29.48
N PHE A 859 18.16 -20.74 28.41
CA PHE A 859 16.81 -20.76 27.84
C PHE A 859 16.13 -22.12 28.08
N SER A 860 14.81 -22.09 28.23
CA SER A 860 13.95 -23.27 28.09
C SER A 860 13.87 -23.71 26.63
N GLU A 861 13.39 -24.94 26.39
CA GLU A 861 13.11 -25.46 25.05
C GLU A 861 12.13 -24.59 24.26
N THR A 862 11.21 -23.90 24.95
CA THR A 862 10.27 -22.95 24.33
C THR A 862 10.85 -21.54 24.12
N GLY A 863 12.16 -21.35 24.27
CA GLY A 863 12.84 -20.07 24.07
C GLY A 863 12.68 -19.03 25.18
N LYS A 864 12.04 -19.37 26.31
CA LYS A 864 11.93 -18.47 27.48
C LYS A 864 13.21 -18.46 28.32
N VAL A 865 13.62 -17.30 28.82
CA VAL A 865 14.78 -17.18 29.73
C VAL A 865 14.48 -17.87 31.05
N LYS A 866 15.31 -18.83 31.46
CA LYS A 866 15.25 -19.50 32.77
C LYS A 866 16.05 -18.71 33.81
N ASN A 867 17.36 -18.55 33.59
CA ASN A 867 18.28 -17.87 34.49
C ASN A 867 19.48 -17.30 33.70
N VAL A 868 20.37 -16.56 34.38
CA VAL A 868 21.67 -16.12 33.87
C VAL A 868 22.75 -16.71 34.75
N VAL A 869 23.79 -17.26 34.14
CA VAL A 869 24.92 -17.89 34.85
C VAL A 869 26.17 -17.05 34.61
N VAL A 870 26.94 -16.86 35.68
CA VAL A 870 28.25 -16.20 35.60
C VAL A 870 29.28 -17.22 35.13
N GLU A 871 29.86 -16.99 33.96
CA GLU A 871 30.97 -17.78 33.43
C GLU A 871 32.28 -17.06 33.74
N LYS A 872 33.15 -17.74 34.50
CA LYS A 872 34.50 -17.26 34.81
C LYS A 872 35.46 -17.74 33.74
N ARG A 873 36.25 -16.83 33.18
CA ARG A 873 37.35 -17.17 32.28
C ARG A 873 38.45 -17.93 33.02
N ARG A 874 38.46 -19.25 32.87
CA ARG A 874 39.44 -20.18 33.46
C ARG A 874 40.60 -20.48 32.52
N ILE A 875 41.48 -21.39 32.94
CA ILE A 875 42.75 -21.65 32.25
C ILE A 875 42.60 -22.09 30.79
N ALA A 876 41.61 -22.91 30.45
CA ALA A 876 41.41 -23.34 29.07
C ALA A 876 41.06 -22.18 28.11
N HIS A 877 40.32 -21.18 28.61
CA HIS A 877 40.03 -19.96 27.85
C HIS A 877 41.32 -19.18 27.55
N LYS A 878 42.20 -19.07 28.54
CA LYS A 878 43.50 -18.38 28.42
C LYS A 878 44.44 -19.11 27.47
N ILE A 879 44.40 -20.44 27.43
CA ILE A 879 45.18 -21.25 26.48
C ILE A 879 44.81 -20.88 25.03
N ILE A 880 43.51 -20.88 24.71
CA ILE A 880 43.06 -20.53 23.37
C ILE A 880 43.28 -19.05 23.08
N GLU A 881 43.01 -18.15 24.04
CA GLU A 881 43.21 -16.71 23.88
C GLU A 881 44.67 -16.39 23.50
N GLU A 882 45.65 -16.90 24.26
CA GLU A 882 47.07 -16.69 23.95
C GLU A 882 47.47 -17.30 22.62
N SER A 883 46.98 -18.50 22.29
CA SER A 883 47.24 -19.15 21.00
C SER A 883 46.73 -18.32 19.83
N MET A 884 45.52 -17.75 19.95
CA MET A 884 44.94 -16.89 18.92
C MET A 884 45.69 -15.55 18.83
N ILE A 885 46.08 -14.95 19.95
CA ILE A 885 46.86 -13.70 19.97
C ILE A 885 48.21 -13.91 19.26
N ILE A 886 48.92 -15.01 19.55
CA ILE A 886 50.16 -15.36 18.86
C ILE A 886 49.93 -15.44 17.35
N ALA A 887 48.94 -16.22 16.92
CA ALA A 887 48.64 -16.40 15.49
C ALA A 887 48.30 -15.07 14.79
N ASN A 888 47.58 -14.17 15.47
CA ASN A 888 47.19 -12.87 14.95
C ASN A 888 48.37 -11.88 14.87
N ILE A 889 49.27 -11.86 15.86
CA ILE A 889 50.50 -11.05 15.81
C ILE A 889 51.36 -11.48 14.62
N VAL A 890 51.54 -12.80 14.47
CA VAL A 890 52.33 -13.36 13.37
C VAL A 890 51.72 -13.01 12.01
N ALA A 891 50.40 -13.10 11.85
CA ALA A 891 49.74 -12.69 10.62
C ALA A 891 49.90 -11.19 10.34
N ALA A 892 49.84 -10.33 11.36
CA ALA A 892 50.07 -8.90 11.23
C ALA A 892 51.47 -8.62 10.66
N ASN A 893 52.49 -9.17 11.32
CA ASN A 893 53.88 -9.01 10.91
C ASN A 893 54.13 -9.57 9.51
N PHE A 894 53.53 -10.73 9.19
CA PHE A 894 53.67 -11.37 7.88
C PHE A 894 53.04 -10.55 6.76
N LEU A 895 51.84 -9.99 6.97
CA LEU A 895 51.18 -9.09 6.02
C LEU A 895 51.95 -7.78 5.85
N SER A 896 52.45 -7.22 6.95
CA SER A 896 53.24 -5.98 6.96
C SER A 896 54.52 -6.14 6.14
N LYS A 897 55.27 -7.22 6.37
CA LYS A 897 56.54 -7.51 5.67
C LYS A 897 56.36 -7.82 4.19
N ASN A 898 55.31 -8.55 3.79
CA ASN A 898 55.15 -9.03 2.42
C ASN A 898 54.32 -8.09 1.53
N LEU A 899 53.28 -7.45 2.06
CA LEU A 899 52.35 -6.62 1.28
C LEU A 899 52.33 -5.16 1.73
N GLY A 900 52.68 -4.85 2.98
CA GLY A 900 52.57 -3.50 3.56
C GLY A 900 51.13 -3.03 3.80
N PHE A 901 50.13 -3.88 3.59
CA PHE A 901 48.72 -3.59 3.83
C PHE A 901 47.92 -4.85 4.20
N GLY A 902 46.77 -4.65 4.82
CA GLY A 902 45.89 -5.69 5.34
C GLY A 902 44.77 -5.08 6.19
N ILE A 903 43.91 -5.88 6.80
CA ILE A 903 42.95 -5.35 7.79
C ILE A 903 43.54 -5.54 9.18
N TYR A 904 44.10 -4.46 9.72
CA TYR A 904 44.67 -4.39 11.06
C TYR A 904 43.62 -3.93 12.07
N ASN A 905 43.63 -4.51 13.26
CA ASN A 905 42.91 -4.01 14.41
C ASN A 905 43.81 -2.98 15.12
N ILE A 906 43.31 -1.77 15.32
CA ILE A 906 44.08 -0.67 15.91
C ILE A 906 43.40 -0.13 17.16
N HIS A 907 44.18 0.52 18.00
CA HIS A 907 43.70 1.27 19.15
C HIS A 907 44.70 2.38 19.42
N SER A 908 44.29 3.64 19.24
CA SER A 908 45.21 4.79 19.31
C SER A 908 45.59 5.20 20.75
N GLY A 909 44.93 4.64 21.77
CA GLY A 909 45.23 5.00 23.16
C GLY A 909 44.42 6.22 23.58
N PHE A 910 45.07 7.37 23.66
CA PHE A 910 44.45 8.66 24.01
C PHE A 910 44.67 9.67 22.89
N ASP A 911 43.65 10.50 22.60
CA ASP A 911 43.87 11.74 21.84
C ASP A 911 44.51 12.82 22.74
N CYS A 912 44.95 13.93 22.16
CA CYS A 912 45.66 14.98 22.88
C CYS A 912 44.85 15.54 24.07
N ILE A 913 43.56 15.82 23.86
CA ILE A 913 42.68 16.44 24.86
C ILE A 913 42.44 15.46 26.01
N ASN A 914 42.10 14.22 25.67
CA ASN A 914 41.82 13.17 26.64
C ASN A 914 43.07 12.70 27.38
N ALA A 915 44.25 12.82 26.77
CA ALA A 915 45.53 12.60 27.46
C ALA A 915 45.76 13.66 28.56
N GLU A 916 45.51 14.93 28.28
CA GLU A 916 45.59 16.02 29.27
C GLU A 916 44.58 15.83 30.40
N ASN A 917 43.34 15.51 30.06
CA ASN A 917 42.28 15.22 31.05
C ASN A 917 42.65 14.02 31.93
N THR A 918 43.20 12.96 31.34
CA THR A 918 43.65 11.76 32.07
C THR A 918 44.76 12.11 33.05
N VAL A 919 45.77 12.86 32.62
CA VAL A 919 46.88 13.29 33.49
C VAL A 919 46.38 14.20 34.60
N SER A 920 45.50 15.16 34.30
CA SER A 920 44.89 16.03 35.29
C SER A 920 44.14 15.23 36.36
N PHE A 921 43.32 14.26 35.94
CA PHE A 921 42.60 13.36 36.85
C PHE A 921 43.55 12.51 37.70
N LEU A 922 44.61 11.96 37.10
CA LEU A 922 45.58 11.10 37.80
C LEU A 922 46.43 11.86 38.83
N LYS A 923 46.66 13.17 38.64
CA LYS A 923 47.33 14.03 39.64
C LYS A 923 46.60 14.06 40.98
N ASN A 924 45.26 14.01 40.96
CA ASN A 924 44.44 13.98 42.18
C ASN A 924 44.67 12.71 43.02
N TYR A 925 45.26 11.66 42.43
CA TYR A 925 45.60 10.39 43.08
C TYR A 925 47.11 10.20 43.25
N ASN A 926 47.90 11.27 43.21
CA ASN A 926 49.37 11.25 43.34
C ASN A 926 50.10 10.43 42.25
N LEU A 927 49.49 10.22 41.07
CA LEU A 927 50.10 9.49 39.97
C LEU A 927 50.71 10.47 38.95
N LYS A 928 52.04 10.44 38.81
CA LYS A 928 52.80 11.36 37.96
C LYS A 928 53.01 10.76 36.56
N PHE A 929 52.22 11.22 35.59
CA PHE A 929 52.39 10.94 34.16
C PHE A 929 52.38 12.25 33.36
N THR A 930 52.94 12.24 32.15
CA THR A 930 52.81 13.36 31.20
C THR A 930 51.93 12.99 30.02
N ALA A 931 51.23 13.96 29.42
CA ALA A 931 50.33 13.70 28.28
C ALA A 931 51.11 13.10 27.10
N LYS A 932 52.32 13.63 26.81
CA LYS A 932 53.23 13.09 25.79
C LYS A 932 53.64 11.64 26.06
N GLU A 933 53.91 11.28 27.31
CA GLU A 933 54.29 9.91 27.67
C GLU A 933 53.16 8.93 27.40
N ILE A 934 51.94 9.19 27.90
CA ILE A 934 50.83 8.23 27.82
C ILE A 934 50.26 8.06 26.41
N MET A 935 50.57 8.98 25.50
CA MET A 935 50.27 8.88 24.07
C MET A 935 51.26 7.97 23.31
N THR A 936 52.37 7.55 23.93
CA THR A 936 53.27 6.54 23.34
C THR A 936 52.82 5.13 23.75
N LEU A 937 53.08 4.13 22.90
CA LEU A 937 52.73 2.72 23.21
C LEU A 937 53.39 2.26 24.52
N LYS A 938 54.66 2.61 24.72
CA LYS A 938 55.43 2.26 25.94
C LYS A 938 54.86 2.95 27.17
N GLY A 939 54.54 4.23 27.09
CA GLY A 939 53.94 4.98 28.19
C GLY A 939 52.51 4.53 28.52
N PHE A 940 51.69 4.22 27.52
CA PHE A 940 50.37 3.62 27.72
C PHE A 940 50.45 2.27 28.43
N CYS A 941 51.38 1.39 28.02
CA CYS A 941 51.62 0.11 28.71
C CYS A 941 52.10 0.32 30.15
N ASN A 942 52.93 1.33 30.39
CA ASN A 942 53.38 1.69 31.74
C ASN A 942 52.21 2.13 32.62
N LEU A 943 51.40 3.09 32.14
CA LEU A 943 50.19 3.55 32.81
C LEU A 943 49.26 2.38 33.14
N ARG A 944 49.01 1.48 32.17
CA ARG A 944 48.11 0.35 32.38
C ARG A 944 48.63 -0.65 33.41
N ARG A 945 49.95 -0.87 33.47
CA ARG A 945 50.57 -1.70 34.52
C ARG A 945 50.40 -1.08 35.90
N VAL A 946 50.65 0.23 36.04
CA VAL A 946 50.45 0.96 37.31
C VAL A 946 48.99 0.87 37.76
N LEU A 947 48.04 1.11 36.86
CA LEU A 947 46.60 1.01 37.17
C LEU A 947 46.14 -0.41 37.53
N ASN A 948 46.76 -1.44 36.95
CA ASN A 948 46.49 -2.83 37.32
C ASN A 948 47.07 -3.18 38.71
N ILE A 949 48.19 -2.58 39.12
CA ILE A 949 48.78 -2.77 40.45
C ILE A 949 47.93 -2.09 41.52
N LEU A 950 47.51 -0.84 41.27
CA LEU A 950 46.66 -0.06 42.19
C LEU A 950 45.33 -0.76 42.51
N SER A 951 44.85 -1.64 41.62
CA SER A 951 43.63 -2.44 41.80
C SER A 951 42.36 -1.65 42.15
N ASN A 952 42.34 -0.34 41.86
CA ASN A 952 41.18 0.52 42.07
C ASN A 952 40.31 0.53 40.80
N ASP A 953 39.12 -0.07 40.87
CA ASP A 953 38.23 -0.24 39.72
C ASP A 953 37.57 1.09 39.29
N TYR A 954 37.38 2.04 40.21
CA TYR A 954 36.89 3.39 39.90
C TYR A 954 37.89 4.18 39.03
N ILE A 955 39.15 4.31 39.46
CA ILE A 955 40.20 4.99 38.68
C ILE A 955 40.35 4.31 37.31
N ASN A 956 40.34 2.98 37.29
CA ASN A 956 40.41 2.19 36.07
C ASN A 956 39.23 2.42 35.11
N SER A 957 38.03 2.67 35.64
CA SER A 957 36.84 2.97 34.83
C SER A 957 36.89 4.39 34.27
N ARG A 958 37.31 5.38 35.07
CA ARG A 958 37.45 6.79 34.66
C ARG A 958 38.51 6.96 33.59
N VAL A 959 39.70 6.38 33.77
CA VAL A 959 40.75 6.43 32.75
C VAL A 959 40.31 5.75 31.45
N ARG A 960 39.54 4.67 31.53
CA ARG A 960 38.98 3.99 30.34
C ARG A 960 38.00 4.86 29.56
N ARG A 961 37.28 5.81 30.18
CA ARG A 961 36.37 6.73 29.48
C ARG A 961 37.09 7.72 28.57
N TYR A 962 38.33 8.06 28.89
CA TYR A 962 39.18 8.94 28.09
C TYR A 962 39.91 8.20 26.96
N GLN A 963 39.84 6.85 26.91
CA GLN A 963 40.49 6.07 25.87
C GLN A 963 39.69 6.07 24.57
N SER A 964 40.41 6.16 23.46
CA SER A 964 39.88 5.96 22.12
C SER A 964 39.32 4.54 21.96
N PHE A 965 38.26 4.39 21.18
CA PHE A 965 37.72 3.07 20.87
C PHE A 965 38.65 2.29 19.92
N GLY A 966 38.64 0.96 20.01
CA GLY A 966 39.33 0.12 19.03
C GLY A 966 38.66 0.19 17.65
N ASP A 967 39.46 0.38 16.60
CA ASP A 967 39.03 0.53 15.21
C ASP A 967 39.86 -0.37 14.28
N PHE A 968 39.74 -0.18 12.97
CA PHE A 968 40.51 -0.90 11.95
C PHE A 968 41.42 0.04 11.14
N SER A 969 42.48 -0.49 10.55
CA SER A 969 43.32 0.21 9.59
C SER A 969 43.64 -0.68 8.39
N THR A 970 43.80 -0.07 7.21
CA THR A 970 44.27 -0.77 6.01
C THR A 970 45.80 -0.89 5.95
N THR A 971 46.50 -0.13 6.80
CA THR A 971 47.94 -0.12 6.96
C THR A 971 48.34 -0.55 8.38
N PRO A 972 49.55 -1.11 8.57
CA PRO A 972 50.04 -1.48 9.89
C PRO A 972 50.02 -0.30 10.85
N SER A 973 49.53 -0.53 12.07
CA SER A 973 49.40 0.52 13.10
C SER A 973 49.25 -0.08 14.50
N PRO A 974 49.63 0.66 15.56
CA PRO A 974 49.63 0.13 16.92
C PRO A 974 48.25 -0.18 17.49
N HIS A 975 48.21 -1.21 18.34
CA HIS A 975 47.07 -1.57 19.16
C HIS A 975 47.40 -1.35 20.65
N PHE A 976 47.28 -0.10 21.10
CA PHE A 976 47.66 0.32 22.46
C PHE A 976 47.03 -0.52 23.57
N ALA A 977 45.73 -0.81 23.45
CA ALA A 977 45.00 -1.63 24.41
C ALA A 977 45.61 -3.04 24.63
N LEU A 978 46.28 -3.61 23.63
CA LEU A 978 46.94 -4.92 23.75
C LEU A 978 48.46 -4.79 23.99
N GLY A 979 49.03 -3.60 23.75
CA GLY A 979 50.46 -3.35 23.87
C GLY A 979 51.28 -3.86 22.68
N PHE A 980 50.70 -3.92 21.47
CA PHE A 980 51.38 -4.40 20.26
C PHE A 980 51.55 -3.29 19.22
N SER A 981 52.67 -3.32 18.49
CA SER A 981 52.98 -2.38 17.40
C SER A 981 52.10 -2.60 16.16
N GLU A 982 51.69 -3.84 15.93
CA GLU A 982 50.81 -4.24 14.82
C GLU A 982 49.95 -5.42 15.29
N TYR A 983 48.68 -5.46 14.88
CA TYR A 983 47.79 -6.57 15.23
C TYR A 983 46.71 -6.77 14.15
N ALA A 984 46.59 -7.98 13.59
CA ALA A 984 45.62 -8.30 12.53
C ALA A 984 45.01 -9.66 12.81
N THR A 985 43.68 -9.77 12.75
CA THR A 985 43.00 -11.03 13.03
C THR A 985 42.77 -11.84 11.76
N TRP A 986 43.01 -13.15 11.85
CA TRP A 986 42.70 -14.12 10.79
C TRP A 986 42.14 -15.44 11.35
N THR A 987 41.97 -15.52 12.67
CA THR A 987 41.65 -16.74 13.41
C THR A 987 40.14 -17.03 13.48
N SER A 988 39.28 -16.17 12.95
CA SER A 988 37.82 -16.32 13.00
C SER A 988 37.12 -15.97 11.68
N PRO A 989 37.55 -16.51 10.51
CA PRO A 989 37.01 -16.12 9.20
C PRO A 989 35.52 -16.48 9.00
N ILE A 990 35.01 -17.48 9.73
CA ILE A 990 33.59 -17.91 9.66
C ILE A 990 32.65 -16.79 10.14
N ARG A 991 33.08 -15.99 11.12
CA ARG A 991 32.25 -14.98 11.79
C ARG A 991 32.77 -13.55 11.68
N LYS A 992 33.93 -13.34 11.06
CA LYS A 992 34.55 -12.02 10.86
C LYS A 992 34.99 -11.86 9.41
N TYR A 993 34.33 -10.92 8.72
CA TYR A 993 34.67 -10.60 7.32
C TYR A 993 36.10 -10.05 7.19
N SER A 994 36.61 -9.31 8.19
CA SER A 994 38.01 -8.86 8.27
C SER A 994 39.00 -10.02 8.16
N ASP A 995 38.72 -11.11 8.88
CA ASP A 995 39.57 -12.29 8.91
C ASP A 995 39.51 -13.03 7.58
N MET A 996 38.36 -13.03 6.91
CA MET A 996 38.23 -13.60 5.57
C MET A 996 39.03 -12.80 4.52
N ILE A 997 39.08 -11.47 4.63
CA ILE A 997 39.96 -10.64 3.79
C ILE A 997 41.42 -10.99 4.06
N ASN A 998 41.82 -11.05 5.33
CA ASN A 998 43.19 -11.42 5.68
C ASN A 998 43.55 -12.85 5.22
N HIS A 999 42.61 -13.80 5.26
CA HIS A 999 42.79 -15.13 4.66
C HIS A 999 43.08 -15.06 3.16
N ARG A 1000 42.36 -14.22 2.41
CA ARG A 1000 42.62 -14.04 0.97
C ARG A 1000 43.99 -13.44 0.72
N LEU A 1001 44.38 -12.43 1.51
CA LEU A 1001 45.70 -11.80 1.41
C LEU A 1001 46.84 -12.78 1.74
N LEU A 1002 46.68 -13.56 2.81
CA LEU A 1002 47.64 -14.62 3.17
C LEU A 1002 47.73 -15.68 2.06
N LYS A 1003 46.60 -16.12 1.52
CA LYS A 1003 46.56 -17.07 0.41
C LYS A 1003 47.25 -16.55 -0.84
N SER A 1004 47.03 -15.28 -1.21
CA SER A 1004 47.71 -14.69 -2.36
C SER A 1004 49.23 -14.60 -2.20
N ILE A 1005 49.75 -14.45 -0.97
CA ILE A 1005 51.19 -14.53 -0.71
C ILE A 1005 51.68 -15.97 -0.96
N ILE A 1006 50.93 -16.98 -0.48
CA ILE A 1006 51.26 -18.40 -0.66
C ILE A 1006 51.23 -18.80 -2.14
N THR A 1007 50.19 -18.38 -2.87
CA THR A 1007 49.98 -18.76 -4.29
C THR A 1007 50.68 -17.82 -5.27
N LYS A 1008 51.33 -16.76 -4.78
CA LYS A 1008 51.97 -15.68 -5.59
C LYS A 1008 51.00 -14.99 -6.56
N GLU A 1009 49.73 -14.89 -6.19
CA GLU A 1009 48.70 -14.22 -6.98
C GLU A 1009 48.72 -12.70 -6.79
N LYS A 1010 48.16 -11.96 -7.77
CA LYS A 1010 48.08 -10.50 -7.71
C LYS A 1010 47.12 -10.05 -6.60
N THR A 1011 47.63 -9.26 -5.66
CA THR A 1011 46.87 -8.73 -4.53
C THR A 1011 46.16 -7.41 -4.84
N ILE A 1012 44.99 -7.21 -4.24
CA ILE A 1012 44.25 -5.95 -4.26
C ILE A 1012 44.23 -5.38 -2.83
N LYS A 1013 44.70 -4.13 -2.66
CA LYS A 1013 44.63 -3.44 -1.37
C LYS A 1013 43.17 -3.19 -0.98
N PRO A 1014 42.75 -3.53 0.25
CA PRO A 1014 41.40 -3.20 0.73
C PRO A 1014 41.17 -1.69 0.70
N ASN A 1015 40.00 -1.26 0.22
CA ASN A 1015 39.64 0.16 0.18
C ASN A 1015 39.13 0.66 1.55
N GLU A 1016 39.16 1.98 1.76
CA GLU A 1016 38.66 2.60 3.00
C GLU A 1016 37.15 2.39 3.20
N GLU A 1017 36.39 2.20 2.13
CA GLU A 1017 34.95 1.91 2.21
C GLU A 1017 34.66 0.58 2.92
N ILE A 1018 35.46 -0.46 2.66
CA ILE A 1018 35.35 -1.76 3.35
C ILE A 1018 35.65 -1.58 4.85
N LYS A 1019 36.66 -0.78 5.21
CA LYS A 1019 36.96 -0.48 6.62
C LYS A 1019 35.74 0.13 7.32
N LEU A 1020 35.14 1.16 6.72
CA LEU A 1020 33.95 1.83 7.27
C LEU A 1020 32.79 0.85 7.46
N LYS A 1021 32.52 -0.01 6.47
CA LYS A 1021 31.46 -1.03 6.55
C LYS A 1021 31.69 -2.04 7.68
N ILE A 1022 32.92 -2.52 7.84
CA ILE A 1022 33.26 -3.48 8.92
C ILE A 1022 33.08 -2.81 10.30
N SER A 1023 33.57 -1.57 10.45
CA SER A 1023 33.48 -0.82 11.71
C SER A 1023 32.02 -0.52 12.07
N GLU A 1024 31.22 -0.09 11.09
CA GLU A 1024 29.79 0.18 11.28
C GLU A 1024 29.00 -1.08 11.65
N GLN A 1025 29.25 -2.21 10.97
CA GLN A 1025 28.58 -3.48 11.28
C GLN A 1025 28.95 -3.99 12.68
N ARG A 1026 30.22 -3.88 13.08
CA ARG A 1026 30.67 -4.23 14.44
C ARG A 1026 29.94 -3.38 15.50
N ARG A 1027 29.74 -2.09 15.24
CA ARG A 1027 28.98 -1.19 16.12
C ARG A 1027 27.51 -1.60 16.21
N LYS A 1028 26.87 -1.88 15.06
CA LYS A 1028 25.47 -2.33 15.00
C LYS A 1028 25.24 -3.62 15.78
N ASN A 1029 26.11 -4.62 15.60
CA ASN A 1029 26.01 -5.90 16.30
C ASN A 1029 26.12 -5.73 17.82
N ARG A 1030 27.04 -4.89 18.30
CA ARG A 1030 27.19 -4.61 19.75
C ARG A 1030 25.97 -3.93 20.36
N ILE A 1031 25.38 -2.95 19.65
CA ILE A 1031 24.17 -2.27 20.12
C ILE A 1031 23.03 -3.28 20.23
N ALA A 1032 22.85 -4.12 19.23
CA ALA A 1032 21.79 -5.12 19.22
C ALA A 1032 21.93 -6.21 20.28
N GLU A 1033 23.15 -6.73 20.47
CA GLU A 1033 23.45 -7.67 21.53
C GLU A 1033 23.10 -7.06 22.89
N ARG A 1034 23.50 -5.80 23.14
CA ARG A 1034 23.15 -5.06 24.35
C ARG A 1034 21.64 -4.89 24.50
N ASP A 1035 20.95 -4.39 23.47
CA ASP A 1035 19.52 -4.09 23.57
C ASP A 1035 18.67 -5.37 23.79
N ILE A 1036 19.04 -6.49 23.14
CA ILE A 1036 18.44 -7.79 23.41
C ILE A 1036 18.75 -8.24 24.84
N THR A 1037 19.99 -8.11 25.28
CA THR A 1037 20.43 -8.47 26.64
C THR A 1037 19.65 -7.69 27.70
N ASP A 1038 19.50 -6.37 27.54
CA ASP A 1038 18.74 -5.50 28.46
C ASP A 1038 17.25 -5.89 28.50
N TRP A 1039 16.67 -6.25 27.35
CA TRP A 1039 15.30 -6.77 27.27
C TRP A 1039 15.14 -8.12 27.99
N LEU A 1040 16.07 -9.06 27.76
CA LEU A 1040 16.06 -10.37 28.42
C LEU A 1040 16.23 -10.24 29.94
N TYR A 1041 17.08 -9.32 30.43
CA TYR A 1041 17.19 -9.01 31.85
C TYR A 1041 15.88 -8.46 32.42
N THR A 1042 15.18 -7.60 31.67
CA THR A 1042 13.88 -7.06 32.09
C THR A 1042 12.85 -8.19 32.27
N ILE A 1043 12.78 -9.13 31.32
CA ILE A 1043 11.88 -10.29 31.42
C ILE A 1043 12.27 -11.19 32.61
N LEU A 1044 13.56 -11.42 32.80
CA LEU A 1044 14.05 -12.24 33.90
C LEU A 1044 13.67 -11.63 35.26
N LEU A 1045 13.98 -10.34 35.47
CA LEU A 1045 13.80 -9.64 36.74
C LEU A 1045 12.32 -9.35 37.07
N GLN A 1046 11.41 -9.44 36.09
CA GLN A 1046 9.95 -9.35 36.33
C GLN A 1046 9.34 -10.59 36.98
N LYS A 1047 10.03 -11.74 36.95
CA LYS A 1047 9.49 -12.97 37.54
C LYS A 1047 9.32 -12.82 39.06
N LYS A 1048 8.27 -13.45 39.59
CA LYS A 1048 7.95 -13.41 41.03
C LYS A 1048 9.12 -13.79 41.94
N GLU A 1049 9.99 -14.71 41.50
CA GLU A 1049 11.18 -15.16 42.24
C GLU A 1049 12.24 -14.08 42.49
N TYR A 1050 12.19 -12.97 41.74
CA TYR A 1050 13.11 -11.83 41.89
C TYR A 1050 12.47 -10.61 42.57
N GLN A 1051 11.16 -10.65 42.84
CA GLN A 1051 10.48 -9.58 43.58
C GLN A 1051 10.99 -9.57 45.03
N ASN A 1052 11.36 -8.39 45.53
CA ASN A 1052 11.93 -8.17 46.87
C ASN A 1052 13.24 -8.92 47.17
N LYS A 1053 13.88 -9.53 46.16
CA LYS A 1053 15.18 -10.16 46.32
C LYS A 1053 16.28 -9.10 46.36
N LYS A 1054 17.19 -9.20 47.33
CA LYS A 1054 18.37 -8.33 47.44
C LYS A 1054 19.48 -8.85 46.53
N PHE A 1055 20.17 -7.92 45.87
CA PHE A 1055 21.28 -8.21 44.97
C PHE A 1055 22.50 -7.38 45.35
N SER A 1056 23.68 -7.96 45.16
CA SER A 1056 24.93 -7.22 45.24
C SER A 1056 25.16 -6.51 43.90
N ALA A 1057 25.43 -5.20 43.92
CA ALA A 1057 25.64 -4.44 42.70
C ALA A 1057 26.91 -3.58 42.78
N GLU A 1058 27.68 -3.57 41.71
CA GLU A 1058 28.85 -2.70 41.53
C GLU A 1058 28.39 -1.39 40.89
N ILE A 1059 28.71 -0.25 41.48
CA ILE A 1059 28.33 1.05 40.92
C ILE A 1059 29.25 1.35 39.72
N ILE A 1060 28.62 1.63 38.56
CA ILE A 1060 29.32 1.91 37.29
C ILE A 1060 29.48 3.41 37.06
N ASP A 1061 28.46 4.20 37.44
CA ASP A 1061 28.42 5.63 37.17
C ASP A 1061 27.48 6.37 38.13
N VAL A 1062 27.82 7.62 38.42
CA VAL A 1062 26.99 8.56 39.20
C VAL A 1062 26.66 9.75 38.32
N SER A 1063 25.37 10.08 38.19
CA SER A 1063 24.89 11.25 37.47
C SER A 1063 23.98 12.09 38.35
N ARG A 1064 23.68 13.32 37.91
CA ARG A 1064 22.70 14.21 38.60
C ARG A 1064 21.32 13.59 38.79
N SER A 1065 20.98 12.56 37.99
CA SER A 1065 19.68 11.90 38.05
C SER A 1065 19.66 10.67 38.96
N GLY A 1066 20.82 10.14 39.37
CA GLY A 1066 20.93 8.94 40.20
C GLY A 1066 22.19 8.13 39.93
N ILE A 1067 22.14 6.85 40.31
CA ILE A 1067 23.28 5.92 40.26
C ILE A 1067 22.99 4.81 39.24
N ARG A 1068 23.96 4.50 38.37
CA ARG A 1068 23.94 3.28 37.54
C ARG A 1068 24.79 2.22 38.21
N ALA A 1069 24.24 1.02 38.39
CA ALA A 1069 24.94 -0.10 38.98
C ALA A 1069 24.76 -1.37 38.12
N LYS A 1070 25.68 -2.33 38.25
CA LYS A 1070 25.62 -3.64 37.61
C LYS A 1070 25.47 -4.70 38.69
N ILE A 1071 24.43 -5.52 38.60
CA ILE A 1071 24.21 -6.65 39.50
C ILE A 1071 25.32 -7.69 39.27
N ILE A 1072 26.00 -8.13 40.33
CA ILE A 1072 27.15 -9.03 40.25
C ILE A 1072 26.72 -10.46 39.91
N GLU A 1073 25.58 -10.90 40.43
CA GLU A 1073 25.11 -12.28 40.31
C GLU A 1073 24.60 -12.63 38.91
N ASN A 1074 24.10 -11.64 38.15
CA ASN A 1074 23.51 -11.87 36.83
C ASN A 1074 23.97 -10.89 35.76
N GLY A 1075 24.67 -9.80 36.10
CA GLY A 1075 25.25 -8.87 35.12
C GLY A 1075 24.28 -7.81 34.58
N ALA A 1076 23.06 -7.72 35.10
CA ALA A 1076 22.08 -6.73 34.67
C ALA A 1076 22.49 -5.30 35.08
N ASN A 1077 22.34 -4.35 34.16
CA ASN A 1077 22.51 -2.93 34.48
C ASN A 1077 21.20 -2.38 35.07
N VAL A 1078 21.29 -1.73 36.23
CA VAL A 1078 20.17 -1.09 36.92
C VAL A 1078 20.44 0.39 37.11
N PHE A 1079 19.36 1.16 37.20
CA PHE A 1079 19.42 2.58 37.51
C PHE A 1079 18.62 2.84 38.79
N ILE A 1080 19.27 3.48 39.76
CA ILE A 1080 18.70 3.88 41.04
C ILE A 1080 18.48 5.39 40.98
N PRO A 1081 17.23 5.87 40.87
CA PRO A 1081 16.93 7.30 40.82
C PRO A 1081 17.42 8.01 42.09
N ALA A 1082 17.85 9.27 41.96
CA ALA A 1082 18.31 10.06 43.11
C ALA A 1082 17.30 10.11 44.27
N LEU A 1083 16.00 10.21 43.97
CA LEU A 1083 14.92 10.23 44.98
C LEU A 1083 14.81 8.93 45.81
N PHE A 1084 15.40 7.83 45.33
CA PHE A 1084 15.42 6.57 46.07
C PHE A 1084 16.60 6.52 47.05
N LEU A 1085 17.56 7.45 46.93
CA LEU A 1085 18.69 7.59 47.86
C LEU A 1085 18.33 8.51 49.03
N HIS A 1086 17.60 9.60 48.76
CA HIS A 1086 17.09 10.52 49.76
C HIS A 1086 15.78 11.16 49.28
N PRO A 1087 14.76 11.31 50.15
CA PRO A 1087 13.45 11.85 49.76
C PRO A 1087 13.51 13.34 49.35
N ILE A 1088 14.44 14.11 49.93
CA ILE A 1088 14.61 15.55 49.64
C ILE A 1088 15.77 15.71 48.66
N ARG A 1089 15.45 16.20 47.45
CA ARG A 1089 16.43 16.35 46.36
C ARG A 1089 17.43 17.48 46.59
N GLU A 1090 17.03 18.54 47.28
CA GLU A 1090 17.87 19.71 47.56
C GLU A 1090 19.02 19.40 48.51
N GLU A 1091 18.88 18.35 49.31
CA GLU A 1091 19.91 17.85 50.23
C GLU A 1091 20.86 16.84 49.58
N LEU A 1092 20.63 16.45 48.32
CA LEU A 1092 21.47 15.50 47.59
C LEU A 1092 22.44 16.20 46.64
N ILE A 1093 23.74 16.00 46.86
CA ILE A 1093 24.78 16.41 45.93
C ILE A 1093 25.38 15.16 45.28
N LEU A 1094 24.99 14.90 44.03
CA LEU A 1094 25.57 13.83 43.20
C LEU A 1094 26.68 14.42 42.32
N ASN A 1095 27.94 14.17 42.68
CA ASN A 1095 29.09 14.68 41.94
C ASN A 1095 29.65 13.61 40.98
N GLN A 1096 29.44 13.83 39.69
CA GLN A 1096 29.89 12.94 38.61
C GLN A 1096 31.42 12.94 38.40
N GLU A 1097 32.14 13.97 38.83
CA GLU A 1097 33.58 14.10 38.59
C GLU A 1097 34.40 13.28 39.58
N ILE A 1098 34.04 13.36 40.86
CA ILE A 1098 34.63 12.53 41.93
C ILE A 1098 33.86 11.22 42.14
N GLY A 1099 32.68 11.10 41.54
CA GLY A 1099 31.86 9.87 41.59
C GLY A 1099 31.24 9.62 42.96
N GLN A 1100 31.01 10.67 43.75
CA GLN A 1100 30.52 10.56 45.12
C GLN A 1100 29.11 11.14 45.26
N VAL A 1101 28.36 10.61 46.22
CA VAL A 1101 27.06 11.14 46.63
C VAL A 1101 27.19 11.67 48.05
N PHE A 1102 26.76 12.92 48.25
CA PHE A 1102 26.69 13.55 49.57
C PHE A 1102 25.24 13.85 49.90
N ILE A 1103 24.88 13.64 51.17
CA ILE A 1103 23.57 13.98 51.73
C ILE A 1103 23.81 15.05 52.79
N ASN A 1104 23.18 16.20 52.66
CA ASN A 1104 23.45 17.41 53.46
C ASN A 1104 22.55 17.45 54.71
N VAL A 1105 22.73 16.47 55.59
CA VAL A 1105 22.29 16.51 56.99
C VAL A 1105 23.56 16.42 57.84
N SER A 1106 23.52 16.80 59.11
CA SER A 1106 24.66 16.89 60.05
C SER A 1106 25.62 15.68 60.12
N ASP A 1107 25.30 14.56 59.46
CA ASP A 1107 26.20 13.43 59.22
C ASP A 1107 26.49 13.26 57.72
N LEU A 1108 27.74 13.50 57.34
CA LEU A 1108 28.25 13.42 55.97
C LEU A 1108 28.39 11.95 55.53
N ILE A 1109 27.29 11.32 55.10
CA ILE A 1109 27.33 9.94 54.58
C ILE A 1109 27.99 9.94 53.20
N GLN A 1110 29.24 9.47 53.14
CA GLN A 1110 30.00 9.34 51.91
C GLN A 1110 29.80 7.96 51.29
N ILE A 1111 29.12 7.88 50.14
CA ILE A 1111 29.08 6.66 49.32
C ILE A 1111 30.25 6.75 48.32
N ILE A 1112 31.32 6.01 48.58
CA ILE A 1112 32.54 5.97 47.75
C ILE A 1112 32.44 4.82 46.74
N LEU A 1113 32.84 5.09 45.49
CA LEU A 1113 32.99 4.12 44.40
C LEU A 1113 34.20 3.21 44.53
#